data_AF-A0A0G2E289-F1
#
_entry.id   AF-A0A0G2E289-F1
#
_cell.length_a   1.000
_cell.length_b   1.000
_cell.length_c   1.000
_cell.angle_alpha   90.00
_cell.angle_beta   90.00
_cell.angle_gamma   90.00
#
_symmetry.space_group_name_H-M   'P 1'
#
loop_
_entity.id
_entity.type
_entity.pdbx_description
1 polymer ?
#
loop_
_entity_poly.entity_id
_entity_poly.type
_entity_poly.pdbx_seq_one_letter_code
_entity_poly.pdbx_strand_id
1 'polypeptide(L)'
;MSSTVSVPVPRPPETDPTVYDIHHQKWSSTTLPKTEKEWIERAAEVAKILAEDVGVRDREQKIPTAEVSLLKSSGLLKLLGPAKYGGGEQPWDIAYKVIREVAKGDGSLGMVLGYHLLWSWTANVVGTLEQQERVQETIIKNNYLVGGAVNPRDSDLKIKSDGDHIVFDGFKNFNTGGVISDLLVLEGVYEDTNAHIFALAPTKQPGLQFAHNWNNIGLRLTESGSVKIEGVRVPWEEALGWDPKEKKPIDSVLGIPWPSLLLPTIQLVFSNFYIGIALGALTYASKYTVANTRPWPFGGDNKEKATDEFYILERYGSFKAHLLAAEALADKAGSVIANIYTTKSENRASLTARERGEAAEWVASVKIVATDVALEVTAGVFEVTGARATSVKVGLDRFWRDVRTHTLHDPVAYKRREVGRYALLDEVPEPTWAHPVIVIGRMSDRSTDAKVDPVKGYVHEDAFDSGYLKVDDLHTIYYEQYGKRDGKPALFLHGGPGGSISKDSVTSFFNPQVYRVVAFDQRGCGRSTPRSELRNNTTQHLVQDIETLRQHLGINQWFLVFGGSWGSLLSFVYAQTHPESVGSMILRGIFAARKWEFDWFYQAGGGATVYADRYEAFRDHIPREEQHDLVAAYHKRFHSADPEIKAAAARSWSAWELSTGTLHFDPAVQLALLDEENFADTFAGMETHYFVNGCFIEDGQILKKENIAKIAHIPNRIERQRISTSSQWLPIQTVYHCIIAAAFAMNQRGFPDVLGANWFRIAVVRTRRYIFLVHKSDCVAVAGKREILTKLIDSYVAYHGSEPPLRCDILVKARAAVLSAMREIDTYASQKGQLDHLMEVMPLMWLSPTDSGHFIPSYMLRLSRDQECYYFIIWWNIEPPCSPPNWKGPWLRYRETAGADPLEPIECLPLRSNQVAQSIPLVLLKIRIRQDLMALKETFAVVGRRLPSELSDMIMQMVIQFPIVAESMKFLEHQDLTKLIDQVDLQIAELYNEVKEMNPYFWQILANKERYAEVEIKQYERGSEEAGHVLVQETYAGWAETPGALDVIRKRLNN
;
A
#
# COMPACT_ATOMS: atom_id res chain seq x y z
N MET A 1 27.66 -15.59 -17.78
CA MET A 1 28.85 -14.72 -17.95
C MET A 1 28.55 -13.64 -18.98
N SER A 2 28.67 -12.37 -18.59
CA SER A 2 29.18 -11.30 -19.46
C SER A 2 29.63 -10.17 -18.53
N SER A 3 30.87 -10.21 -18.10
CA SER A 3 31.48 -9.13 -17.32
C SER A 3 31.67 -7.92 -18.22
N THR A 4 30.68 -7.04 -18.28
CA THR A 4 30.89 -5.67 -18.75
C THR A 4 31.84 -5.00 -17.75
N VAL A 5 33.13 -5.04 -18.07
CA VAL A 5 34.16 -4.27 -17.36
C VAL A 5 33.76 -2.81 -17.51
N SER A 6 33.17 -2.23 -16.46
CA SER A 6 32.93 -0.81 -16.39
C SER A 6 34.28 -0.11 -16.52
N VAL A 7 34.41 0.78 -17.50
CA VAL A 7 35.56 1.69 -17.60
C VAL A 7 35.75 2.34 -16.23
N PRO A 8 36.97 2.31 -15.63
CA PRO A 8 37.19 2.87 -14.30
C PRO A 8 36.73 4.33 -14.27
N VAL A 9 35.76 4.64 -13.40
CA VAL A 9 35.34 6.03 -13.18
C VAL A 9 36.52 6.75 -12.53
N PRO A 10 37.00 7.88 -13.08
CA PRO A 10 38.07 8.63 -12.44
C PRO A 10 37.65 9.04 -11.03
N ARG A 11 38.55 8.84 -10.04
CA ARG A 11 38.33 9.28 -8.66
C ARG A 11 37.92 10.76 -8.66
N PRO A 12 36.75 11.13 -8.10
CA PRO A 12 36.33 12.52 -7.98
C PRO A 12 37.35 13.35 -7.18
N PRO A 13 37.45 14.66 -7.45
CA PRO A 13 38.25 15.55 -6.60
C PRO A 13 37.74 15.55 -5.16
N GLU A 14 38.63 15.82 -4.21
CA GLU A 14 38.30 15.86 -2.78
C GLU A 14 38.05 17.31 -2.32
N THR A 15 37.37 17.47 -1.19
CA THR A 15 37.35 18.74 -0.46
C THR A 15 38.71 18.97 0.23
N ASP A 16 39.25 20.18 0.12
CA ASP A 16 40.54 20.55 0.72
C ASP A 16 40.39 20.59 2.25
N PRO A 17 41.12 19.75 3.02
CA PRO A 17 40.99 19.70 4.48
C PRO A 17 41.22 21.04 5.18
N THR A 18 42.00 21.94 4.58
CA THR A 18 42.34 23.25 5.17
C THR A 18 41.14 24.21 5.28
N VAL A 19 40.04 23.93 4.55
CA VAL A 19 38.80 24.74 4.58
C VAL A 19 38.25 24.90 6.02
N TYR A 20 38.49 23.94 6.90
CA TYR A 20 38.04 23.97 8.29
C TYR A 20 39.18 24.11 9.33
N ASP A 21 40.39 24.52 8.94
CA ASP A 21 41.56 24.64 9.83
C ASP A 21 41.31 25.49 11.08
N ILE A 22 40.52 26.55 10.98
CA ILE A 22 40.14 27.40 12.12
C ILE A 22 39.34 26.59 13.17
N HIS A 23 38.48 25.68 12.73
CA HIS A 23 37.73 24.78 13.60
C HIS A 23 38.59 23.63 14.14
N HIS A 24 39.53 23.12 13.34
CA HIS A 24 40.54 22.16 13.80
C HIS A 24 41.35 22.73 14.96
N GLN A 25 41.89 23.95 14.82
CA GLN A 25 42.64 24.66 15.87
C GLN A 25 41.78 24.96 17.12
N LYS A 26 40.52 25.38 16.93
CA LYS A 26 39.56 25.58 18.03
C LYS A 26 39.40 24.30 18.84
N TRP A 27 39.10 23.17 18.21
CA TRP A 27 38.78 21.97 18.97
C TRP A 27 40.01 21.18 19.44
N SER A 28 41.15 21.25 18.75
CA SER A 28 42.42 20.67 19.23
C SER A 28 42.92 21.31 20.53
N SER A 29 42.46 22.52 20.85
CA SER A 29 42.78 23.23 22.10
C SER A 29 41.70 23.11 23.19
N THR A 30 40.58 22.42 22.92
CA THR A 30 39.51 22.15 23.90
C THR A 30 39.47 20.67 24.29
N THR A 31 39.11 20.36 25.54
CA THR A 31 38.79 18.98 25.91
C THR A 31 37.50 18.51 25.21
N LEU A 32 37.29 17.19 25.16
CA LEU A 32 36.01 16.62 24.76
C LEU A 32 34.87 17.13 25.67
N PRO A 33 33.63 17.22 25.15
CA PRO A 33 32.43 17.42 25.96
C PRO A 33 32.31 16.35 27.06
N LYS A 34 31.76 16.72 28.23
CA LYS A 34 31.64 15.84 29.39
C LYS A 34 30.19 15.48 29.73
N THR A 35 29.24 16.29 29.29
CA THR A 35 27.80 16.09 29.53
C THR A 35 27.03 15.88 28.24
N GLU A 36 25.88 15.20 28.32
CA GLU A 36 24.93 15.04 27.19
C GLU A 36 24.70 16.37 26.47
N LYS A 37 24.42 17.43 27.23
CA LYS A 37 24.12 18.76 26.70
C LYS A 37 25.30 19.31 25.87
N GLU A 38 26.52 19.26 26.38
CA GLU A 38 27.71 19.75 25.67
C GLU A 38 28.00 18.93 24.40
N TRP A 39 27.69 17.61 24.39
CA TRP A 39 27.81 16.78 23.19
C TRP A 39 26.80 17.17 22.11
N ILE A 40 25.53 17.42 22.49
CA ILE A 40 24.49 17.91 21.58
C ILE A 40 24.82 19.33 21.08
N GLU A 41 25.33 20.21 21.95
CA GLU A 41 25.81 21.55 21.56
C GLU A 41 27.01 21.48 20.60
N ARG A 42 27.97 20.59 20.82
CA ARG A 42 29.09 20.33 19.89
C ARG A 42 28.59 19.83 18.53
N ALA A 43 27.58 18.95 18.52
CA ALA A 43 26.95 18.47 17.29
C ALA A 43 26.21 19.60 16.54
N ALA A 44 25.54 20.51 17.27
CA ALA A 44 24.92 21.70 16.70
C ALA A 44 25.94 22.73 16.16
N GLU A 45 27.12 22.89 16.78
CA GLU A 45 28.22 23.68 16.22
C GLU A 45 28.67 23.10 14.87
N VAL A 46 28.91 21.79 14.80
CA VAL A 46 29.29 21.07 13.55
C VAL A 46 28.20 21.21 12.48
N ALA A 47 26.93 20.99 12.85
CA ALA A 47 25.80 21.13 11.94
C ALA A 47 25.70 22.55 11.35
N LYS A 48 25.97 23.58 12.17
CA LYS A 48 25.99 24.97 11.69
C LYS A 48 27.09 25.20 10.66
N ILE A 49 28.32 24.73 10.92
CA ILE A 49 29.47 24.88 10.01
C ILE A 49 29.17 24.21 8.66
N LEU A 50 28.74 22.94 8.68
CA LEU A 50 28.39 22.19 7.47
C LEU A 50 27.22 22.83 6.69
N ALA A 51 26.29 23.50 7.36
CA ALA A 51 25.15 24.13 6.72
C ALA A 51 25.50 25.38 5.88
N GLU A 52 26.69 25.97 6.05
CA GLU A 52 27.11 27.17 5.32
C GLU A 52 27.41 26.88 3.84
N ASP A 53 27.95 25.69 3.54
CA ASP A 53 28.43 25.29 2.21
C ASP A 53 27.78 24.02 1.64
N VAL A 54 26.92 23.31 2.41
CA VAL A 54 26.24 22.06 1.99
C VAL A 54 25.58 22.16 0.60
N GLY A 55 24.98 23.30 0.28
CA GLY A 55 24.34 23.51 -1.03
C GLY A 55 25.34 23.56 -2.21
N VAL A 56 26.60 23.89 -1.96
CA VAL A 56 27.69 23.77 -2.94
C VAL A 56 28.18 22.32 -2.98
N ARG A 57 28.50 21.74 -1.81
CA ARG A 57 29.07 20.39 -1.72
C ARG A 57 28.15 19.31 -2.30
N ASP A 58 26.85 19.34 -2.02
CA ASP A 58 25.83 18.45 -2.62
C ASP A 58 25.80 18.54 -4.16
N ARG A 59 26.06 19.71 -4.75
CA ARG A 59 26.09 19.87 -6.22
C ARG A 59 27.41 19.41 -6.82
N GLU A 60 28.53 19.74 -6.19
CA GLU A 60 29.88 19.42 -6.70
C GLU A 60 30.26 17.95 -6.52
N GLN A 61 29.69 17.27 -5.52
CA GLN A 61 29.90 15.85 -5.23
C GLN A 61 31.39 15.45 -5.14
N LYS A 62 32.16 16.27 -4.44
CA LYS A 62 33.57 15.98 -4.07
C LYS A 62 33.64 14.97 -2.93
N ILE A 63 34.69 14.16 -2.89
CA ILE A 63 34.96 13.26 -1.75
C ILE A 63 35.12 14.13 -0.50
N PRO A 64 34.37 13.88 0.60
CA PRO A 64 34.22 14.82 1.71
C PRO A 64 35.35 14.73 2.76
N THR A 65 36.61 14.85 2.31
CA THR A 65 37.79 14.70 3.16
C THR A 65 37.89 15.79 4.23
N ALA A 66 37.52 17.03 3.91
CA ALA A 66 37.47 18.14 4.86
C ALA A 66 36.39 17.95 5.93
N GLU A 67 35.20 17.50 5.54
CA GLU A 67 34.06 17.32 6.42
C GLU A 67 34.28 16.12 7.37
N VAL A 68 34.95 15.06 6.90
CA VAL A 68 35.45 13.97 7.75
C VAL A 68 36.52 14.47 8.72
N SER A 69 37.43 15.34 8.29
CA SER A 69 38.38 16.01 9.19
C SER A 69 37.65 16.81 10.27
N LEU A 70 36.56 17.51 9.92
CA LEU A 70 35.74 18.29 10.86
C LEU A 70 35.09 17.38 11.91
N LEU A 71 34.52 16.24 11.50
CA LEU A 71 33.99 15.22 12.41
C LEU A 71 35.09 14.65 13.33
N LYS A 72 36.28 14.38 12.79
CA LYS A 72 37.46 13.95 13.58
C LYS A 72 37.87 14.98 14.64
N SER A 73 38.04 16.25 14.27
CA SER A 73 38.47 17.30 15.22
C SER A 73 37.41 17.69 16.23
N SER A 74 36.13 17.66 15.87
CA SER A 74 35.03 17.96 16.79
C SER A 74 34.93 16.96 17.95
N GLY A 75 35.49 15.76 17.77
CA GLY A 75 35.47 14.67 18.74
C GLY A 75 34.24 13.75 18.63
N LEU A 76 33.30 14.04 17.74
CA LEU A 76 32.02 13.31 17.64
C LEU A 76 32.19 11.82 17.27
N LEU A 77 33.29 11.45 16.57
CA LEU A 77 33.63 10.05 16.32
C LEU A 77 33.91 9.26 17.61
N LYS A 78 34.36 9.94 18.67
CA LYS A 78 34.76 9.29 19.93
C LYS A 78 33.62 9.17 20.96
N LEU A 79 32.41 9.59 20.60
CA LEU A 79 31.26 9.76 21.50
C LEU A 79 30.95 8.54 22.38
N LEU A 80 30.84 7.35 21.76
CA LEU A 80 30.54 6.09 22.45
C LEU A 80 31.78 5.43 23.09
N GLY A 81 32.99 5.90 22.75
CA GLY A 81 34.23 5.20 23.09
C GLY A 81 34.65 5.31 24.55
N PRO A 82 35.44 4.36 25.10
CA PRO A 82 35.92 4.40 26.47
C PRO A 82 36.80 5.61 26.81
N ALA A 83 36.57 6.25 27.95
CA ALA A 83 37.24 7.46 28.41
C ALA A 83 38.71 7.21 28.75
N LYS A 84 39.05 5.99 29.20
CA LYS A 84 40.45 5.52 29.37
C LYS A 84 41.30 5.60 28.09
N TYR A 85 40.68 5.67 26.92
CA TYR A 85 41.36 5.85 25.63
C TYR A 85 41.17 7.25 25.04
N GLY A 86 40.49 8.16 25.75
CA GLY A 86 40.12 9.48 25.27
C GLY A 86 38.81 9.50 24.49
N GLY A 87 37.87 8.61 24.81
CA GLY A 87 36.48 8.62 24.33
C GLY A 87 35.51 9.36 25.25
N GLY A 88 34.24 9.41 24.86
CA GLY A 88 33.18 10.16 25.54
C GLY A 88 32.32 9.37 26.54
N GLU A 89 32.38 8.03 26.52
CA GLU A 89 31.54 7.12 27.33
C GLU A 89 30.03 7.46 27.34
N GLN A 90 29.52 8.07 26.27
CA GLN A 90 28.10 8.40 26.19
C GLN A 90 27.28 7.18 25.76
N PRO A 91 26.04 7.02 26.29
CA PRO A 91 25.14 5.97 25.86
C PRO A 91 24.50 6.23 24.48
N TRP A 92 23.88 5.19 23.92
CA TRP A 92 23.33 5.19 22.56
C TRP A 92 22.21 6.20 22.32
N ASP A 93 21.42 6.55 23.34
CA ASP A 93 20.39 7.60 23.24
C ASP A 93 20.99 8.99 23.00
N ILE A 94 22.17 9.28 23.56
CA ILE A 94 22.92 10.51 23.25
C ILE A 94 23.48 10.46 21.82
N ALA A 95 23.98 9.30 21.38
CA ALA A 95 24.44 9.12 20.01
C ALA A 95 23.34 9.37 18.97
N TYR A 96 22.12 8.88 19.20
CA TYR A 96 20.98 9.15 18.33
C TYR A 96 20.65 10.65 18.22
N LYS A 97 20.71 11.40 19.34
CA LYS A 97 20.52 12.87 19.34
C LYS A 97 21.65 13.59 18.60
N VAL A 98 22.90 13.21 18.83
CA VAL A 98 24.08 13.78 18.12
C VAL A 98 24.01 13.55 16.60
N ILE A 99 23.64 12.34 16.17
CA ILE A 99 23.40 12.01 14.75
C ILE A 99 22.30 12.90 14.16
N ARG A 100 21.18 13.05 14.89
CA ARG A 100 20.05 13.91 14.50
C ARG A 100 20.47 15.37 14.36
N GLU A 101 21.29 15.91 15.26
CA GLU A 101 21.80 17.29 15.16
C GLU A 101 22.67 17.50 13.91
N VAL A 102 23.69 16.66 13.67
CA VAL A 102 24.56 16.80 12.49
C VAL A 102 23.75 16.71 11.19
N ALA A 103 22.77 15.80 11.15
CA ALA A 103 21.86 15.61 10.02
C ALA A 103 20.95 16.83 9.72
N LYS A 104 20.76 17.77 10.65
CA LYS A 104 20.05 19.06 10.37
C LYS A 104 20.87 19.98 9.46
N GLY A 105 22.20 19.93 9.57
CA GLY A 105 23.10 20.71 8.73
C GLY A 105 23.35 20.02 7.39
N ASP A 106 23.68 18.73 7.45
CA ASP A 106 24.05 17.92 6.28
C ASP A 106 23.61 16.46 6.46
N GLY A 107 22.69 15.99 5.61
CA GLY A 107 22.18 14.62 5.66
C GLY A 107 23.22 13.55 5.36
N SER A 108 24.19 13.86 4.48
CA SER A 108 25.26 12.91 4.13
C SER A 108 26.21 12.71 5.30
N LEU A 109 26.66 13.81 5.94
CA LEU A 109 27.58 13.71 7.08
C LEU A 109 26.89 13.22 8.35
N GLY A 110 25.59 13.50 8.53
CA GLY A 110 24.77 12.86 9.56
C GLY A 110 24.70 11.34 9.40
N MET A 111 24.52 10.84 8.17
CA MET A 111 24.58 9.42 7.86
C MET A 111 25.98 8.83 8.06
N VAL A 112 27.05 9.49 7.61
CA VAL A 112 28.44 9.03 7.80
C VAL A 112 28.79 8.91 9.29
N LEU A 113 28.42 9.90 10.11
CA LEU A 113 28.60 9.83 11.57
C LEU A 113 27.80 8.67 12.18
N GLY A 114 26.54 8.49 11.77
CA GLY A 114 25.69 7.42 12.28
C GLY A 114 26.21 6.01 11.95
N TYR A 115 26.64 5.79 10.70
CA TYR A 115 27.26 4.53 10.28
C TYR A 115 28.59 4.31 11.00
N HIS A 116 29.41 5.34 11.20
CA HIS A 116 30.64 5.21 11.96
C HIS A 116 30.40 4.79 13.42
N LEU A 117 29.46 5.42 14.13
CA LEU A 117 29.15 5.10 15.52
C LEU A 117 28.60 3.67 15.67
N LEU A 118 27.88 3.17 14.66
CA LEU A 118 27.51 1.75 14.60
C LEU A 118 28.73 0.84 14.38
N TRP A 119 29.52 1.12 13.36
CA TRP A 119 30.62 0.23 12.96
C TRP A 119 31.73 0.18 14.00
N SER A 120 32.05 1.30 14.66
CA SER A 120 32.97 1.32 15.81
C SER A 120 32.44 0.56 17.02
N TRP A 121 31.12 0.39 17.15
CA TRP A 121 30.48 -0.40 18.21
C TRP A 121 30.35 -1.90 17.90
N THR A 122 30.69 -2.35 16.68
CA THR A 122 30.44 -3.75 16.24
C THR A 122 31.13 -4.77 17.14
N ALA A 123 32.40 -4.54 17.52
CA ALA A 123 33.14 -5.41 18.42
C ALA A 123 32.52 -5.51 19.83
N ASN A 124 31.78 -4.50 20.29
CA ASN A 124 31.08 -4.52 21.58
C ASN A 124 29.84 -5.44 21.54
N VAL A 125 29.31 -5.71 20.34
CA VAL A 125 28.14 -6.55 20.12
C VAL A 125 28.53 -7.99 19.79
N VAL A 126 29.46 -8.19 18.84
CA VAL A 126 29.85 -9.52 18.33
C VAL A 126 31.26 -9.97 18.70
N GLY A 127 32.10 -9.12 19.30
CA GLY A 127 33.44 -9.49 19.75
C GLY A 127 33.48 -10.07 21.16
N THR A 128 34.58 -10.77 21.48
CA THR A 128 34.99 -11.07 22.86
C THR A 128 35.33 -9.77 23.61
N LEU A 129 35.45 -9.82 24.95
CA LEU A 129 35.87 -8.63 25.73
C LEU A 129 37.27 -8.13 25.34
N GLU A 130 38.18 -9.04 24.98
CA GLU A 130 39.53 -8.68 24.51
C GLU A 130 39.50 -8.01 23.12
N GLN A 131 38.70 -8.54 22.18
CA GLN A 131 38.50 -7.94 20.87
C GLN A 131 37.82 -6.57 20.98
N GLN A 132 36.79 -6.45 21.84
CA GLN A 132 36.14 -5.18 22.16
C GLN A 132 37.15 -4.15 22.66
N GLU A 133 37.96 -4.50 23.65
CA GLU A 133 39.00 -3.61 24.20
C GLU A 133 40.01 -3.17 23.14
N ARG A 134 40.58 -4.13 22.38
CA ARG A 134 41.60 -3.86 21.34
C ARG A 134 41.07 -3.00 20.20
N VAL A 135 39.84 -3.25 19.74
CA VAL A 135 39.19 -2.48 18.66
C VAL A 135 38.86 -1.06 19.13
N GLN A 136 38.29 -0.91 20.35
CA GLN A 136 38.01 0.41 20.92
C GLN A 136 39.29 1.21 21.15
N GLU A 137 40.35 0.60 21.70
CA GLU A 137 41.66 1.25 21.85
C GLU A 137 42.18 1.79 20.52
N THR A 138 42.16 0.94 19.49
CA THR A 138 42.66 1.26 18.15
C THR A 138 41.90 2.42 17.51
N ILE A 139 40.56 2.38 17.53
CA ILE A 139 39.72 3.43 16.92
C ILE A 139 39.88 4.75 17.67
N ILE A 140 39.79 4.73 19.01
CA ILE A 140 39.69 5.94 19.82
C ILE A 140 41.05 6.64 19.95
N LYS A 141 42.17 5.91 20.11
CA LYS A 141 43.50 6.53 20.17
C LYS A 141 43.89 7.18 18.83
N ASN A 142 43.62 6.51 17.71
CA ASN A 142 43.98 7.02 16.38
C ASN A 142 42.94 7.97 15.77
N ASN A 143 41.78 8.16 16.41
CA ASN A 143 40.67 8.98 15.92
C ASN A 143 40.16 8.56 14.54
N TYR A 144 40.01 7.23 14.35
CA TYR A 144 39.65 6.64 13.06
C TYR A 144 38.15 6.76 12.76
N LEU A 145 37.84 7.14 11.52
CA LEU A 145 36.54 6.91 10.91
C LEU A 145 36.45 5.43 10.49
N VAL A 146 35.28 4.84 10.68
CA VAL A 146 35.00 3.44 10.38
C VAL A 146 33.84 3.38 9.39
N GLY A 147 34.08 2.83 8.21
CA GLY A 147 33.06 2.54 7.20
C GLY A 147 32.65 1.07 7.26
N GLY A 148 31.73 0.65 6.37
CA GLY A 148 31.39 -0.76 6.24
C GLY A 148 31.02 -1.18 4.82
N ALA A 149 31.58 -2.32 4.38
CA ALA A 149 31.17 -3.02 3.16
C ALA A 149 30.22 -4.17 3.53
N VAL A 150 29.13 -3.83 4.21
CA VAL A 150 28.24 -4.77 4.91
C VAL A 150 26.80 -4.45 4.47
N ASN A 151 26.22 -5.30 3.61
CA ASN A 151 24.90 -5.10 2.99
C ASN A 151 24.19 -6.46 2.80
N PRO A 152 22.94 -6.64 3.29
CA PRO A 152 22.18 -7.89 3.15
C PRO A 152 21.72 -8.23 1.73
N ARG A 153 21.80 -7.27 0.81
CA ARG A 153 21.23 -7.39 -0.54
C ARG A 153 22.26 -7.76 -1.61
N ASP A 154 23.54 -7.73 -1.23
CA ASP A 154 24.65 -8.20 -2.04
C ASP A 154 25.00 -9.63 -1.63
N SER A 155 25.59 -10.41 -2.53
CA SER A 155 26.21 -11.68 -2.20
C SER A 155 27.19 -11.51 -1.03
N ASP A 156 27.28 -12.48 -0.13
CA ASP A 156 28.22 -12.41 0.98
C ASP A 156 29.66 -12.47 0.48
N LEU A 157 30.57 -11.80 1.18
CA LEU A 157 32.00 -12.00 0.91
C LEU A 157 32.34 -13.45 1.26
N LYS A 158 33.19 -14.07 0.46
CA LYS A 158 33.70 -15.42 0.75
C LYS A 158 34.93 -15.27 1.60
N ILE A 159 34.95 -15.95 2.75
CA ILE A 159 36.06 -15.93 3.69
C ILE A 159 36.73 -17.30 3.67
N LYS A 160 38.04 -17.31 3.42
CA LYS A 160 38.87 -18.52 3.48
C LYS A 160 39.89 -18.44 4.59
N SER A 161 40.29 -19.57 5.14
CA SER A 161 41.46 -19.65 5.99
C SER A 161 42.73 -19.73 5.15
N ASP A 162 43.72 -18.90 5.46
CA ASP A 162 45.07 -19.02 4.91
C ASP A 162 46.12 -18.85 6.02
N GLY A 163 46.58 -19.98 6.55
CA GLY A 163 47.43 -20.05 7.75
C GLY A 163 46.77 -19.39 8.96
N ASP A 164 47.46 -18.38 9.51
CA ASP A 164 47.04 -17.58 10.66
C ASP A 164 46.11 -16.41 10.28
N HIS A 165 45.66 -16.33 9.02
CA HIS A 165 44.77 -15.27 8.52
C HIS A 165 43.44 -15.83 8.03
N ILE A 166 42.42 -14.96 8.05
CA ILE A 166 41.25 -15.06 7.17
C ILE A 166 41.43 -14.12 5.98
N VAL A 167 40.91 -14.56 4.82
CA VAL A 167 41.04 -13.85 3.54
C VAL A 167 39.66 -13.63 2.95
N PHE A 168 39.31 -12.37 2.69
CA PHE A 168 38.04 -11.94 2.10
C PHE A 168 38.18 -11.75 0.58
N ASP A 169 37.26 -12.37 -0.15
CA ASP A 169 37.08 -12.22 -1.60
C ASP A 169 35.59 -11.94 -1.93
N GLY A 170 35.32 -10.99 -2.83
CA GLY A 170 33.96 -10.74 -3.30
C GLY A 170 33.74 -9.34 -3.87
N PHE A 171 32.48 -8.92 -3.85
CA PHE A 171 32.03 -7.63 -4.37
C PHE A 171 30.81 -7.17 -3.58
N LYS A 172 30.77 -5.90 -3.21
CA LYS A 172 29.59 -5.26 -2.61
C LYS A 172 29.19 -4.05 -3.46
N ASN A 173 27.90 -3.91 -3.75
CA ASN A 173 27.37 -2.78 -4.51
C ASN A 173 27.35 -1.48 -3.68
N PHE A 174 27.31 -1.61 -2.34
CA PHE A 174 27.23 -0.48 -1.42
C PHE A 174 28.27 -0.62 -0.29
N ASN A 175 29.12 0.39 -0.11
CA ASN A 175 30.07 0.49 1.00
C ASN A 175 30.02 1.89 1.66
N THR A 176 29.02 2.13 2.51
CA THR A 176 28.82 3.46 3.12
C THR A 176 30.05 3.91 3.90
N GLY A 177 30.59 5.07 3.52
CA GLY A 177 31.78 5.68 4.10
C GLY A 177 33.11 4.97 3.78
N GLY A 178 33.14 3.91 2.97
CA GLY A 178 34.36 3.10 2.82
C GLY A 178 35.47 3.76 2.00
N VAL A 179 35.17 4.72 1.12
CA VAL A 179 36.22 5.52 0.43
C VAL A 179 36.93 6.50 1.38
N ILE A 180 36.25 6.94 2.44
CA ILE A 180 36.67 8.01 3.36
C ILE A 180 37.07 7.51 4.75
N SER A 181 36.96 6.21 5.01
CA SER A 181 37.29 5.63 6.31
C SER A 181 38.77 5.28 6.47
N ASP A 182 39.23 5.16 7.71
CA ASP A 182 40.55 4.62 8.03
C ASP A 182 40.49 3.09 8.19
N LEU A 183 39.39 2.59 8.79
CA LEU A 183 39.05 1.17 8.89
C LEU A 183 37.73 0.87 8.17
N LEU A 184 37.58 -0.35 7.67
CA LEU A 184 36.39 -0.86 7.01
C LEU A 184 35.93 -2.13 7.72
N VAL A 185 34.71 -2.16 8.23
CA VAL A 185 34.08 -3.41 8.67
C VAL A 185 33.77 -4.25 7.43
N LEU A 186 34.27 -5.47 7.43
CA LEU A 186 33.96 -6.52 6.46
C LEU A 186 33.09 -7.58 7.12
N GLU A 187 32.21 -8.17 6.32
CA GLU A 187 31.28 -9.22 6.72
C GLU A 187 31.18 -10.23 5.56
N GLY A 188 31.24 -11.51 5.88
CA GLY A 188 31.14 -12.58 4.90
C GLY A 188 31.00 -13.97 5.53
N VAL A 189 30.76 -14.96 4.68
CA VAL A 189 30.56 -16.37 5.07
C VAL A 189 31.89 -17.12 5.01
N TYR A 190 32.18 -17.85 6.09
CA TYR A 190 33.36 -18.70 6.19
C TYR A 190 33.20 -20.01 5.40
N GLU A 191 34.24 -20.38 4.64
CA GLU A 191 34.23 -21.50 3.69
C GLU A 191 33.73 -22.82 4.30
N ASP A 192 32.97 -23.57 3.50
CA ASP A 192 32.29 -24.82 3.89
C ASP A 192 31.37 -24.72 5.12
N THR A 193 30.98 -23.49 5.53
CA THR A 193 29.98 -23.20 6.57
C THR A 193 28.91 -22.21 6.07
N ASN A 194 27.89 -21.97 6.90
CA ASN A 194 26.94 -20.86 6.76
C ASN A 194 27.11 -19.82 7.89
N ALA A 195 28.30 -19.74 8.49
CA ALA A 195 28.56 -18.85 9.62
C ALA A 195 29.25 -17.57 9.14
N HIS A 196 28.75 -16.42 9.59
CA HIS A 196 29.24 -15.11 9.16
C HIS A 196 30.32 -14.59 10.13
N ILE A 197 31.44 -14.11 9.60
CA ILE A 197 32.51 -13.46 10.36
C ILE A 197 32.47 -11.95 10.08
N PHE A 198 32.46 -11.16 11.15
CA PHE A 198 32.76 -9.73 11.09
C PHE A 198 34.23 -9.52 11.43
N ALA A 199 34.92 -8.66 10.68
CA ALA A 199 36.30 -8.25 10.99
C ALA A 199 36.54 -6.80 10.54
N LEU A 200 37.56 -6.14 11.09
CA LEU A 200 37.97 -4.80 10.69
C LEU A 200 39.26 -4.87 9.86
N ALA A 201 39.21 -4.36 8.63
CA ALA A 201 40.38 -4.24 7.76
C ALA A 201 40.83 -2.77 7.64
N PRO A 202 42.14 -2.47 7.55
CA PRO A 202 42.61 -1.14 7.15
C PRO A 202 42.09 -0.79 5.75
N THR A 203 41.43 0.36 5.59
CA THR A 203 40.80 0.76 4.32
C THR A 203 41.79 0.89 3.16
N LYS A 204 43.06 1.17 3.47
CA LYS A 204 44.16 1.28 2.49
C LYS A 204 44.86 -0.05 2.18
N GLN A 205 44.31 -1.19 2.63
CA GLN A 205 44.91 -2.49 2.34
C GLN A 205 44.81 -2.81 0.83
N PRO A 206 45.88 -3.31 0.19
CA PRO A 206 45.80 -3.88 -1.15
C PRO A 206 44.68 -4.93 -1.23
N GLY A 207 43.92 -4.89 -2.33
CA GLY A 207 42.74 -5.76 -2.52
C GLY A 207 41.40 -5.04 -2.38
N LEU A 208 41.32 -3.94 -1.61
CA LEU A 208 40.14 -3.05 -1.56
C LEU A 208 40.15 -2.11 -2.77
N GLN A 209 39.25 -2.34 -3.73
CA GLN A 209 39.18 -1.63 -5.01
C GLN A 209 37.83 -0.90 -5.13
N PHE A 210 37.80 0.37 -4.73
CA PHE A 210 36.61 1.22 -4.80
C PHE A 210 36.34 1.69 -6.24
N ALA A 211 35.08 1.62 -6.68
CA ALA A 211 34.70 1.98 -8.05
C ALA A 211 34.42 3.48 -8.26
N HIS A 212 34.36 4.27 -7.18
CA HIS A 212 34.03 5.71 -7.19
C HIS A 212 32.78 6.07 -8.02
N ASN A 213 31.77 5.20 -8.00
CA ASN A 213 30.57 5.27 -8.82
C ASN A 213 29.29 5.69 -8.07
N TRP A 214 29.42 6.21 -6.85
CA TRP A 214 28.29 6.78 -6.12
C TRP A 214 27.81 8.06 -6.80
N ASN A 215 26.63 8.06 -7.43
CA ASN A 215 26.06 9.23 -8.09
C ASN A 215 24.54 9.14 -8.03
N ASN A 216 24.00 9.41 -6.84
CA ASN A 216 22.59 9.26 -6.52
C ASN A 216 21.91 10.63 -6.40
N ILE A 217 20.58 10.65 -6.36
CA ILE A 217 19.81 11.90 -6.27
C ILE A 217 20.09 12.64 -4.95
N GLY A 218 20.27 11.94 -3.84
CA GLY A 218 20.59 12.50 -2.53
C GLY A 218 21.63 11.66 -1.81
N LEU A 219 22.02 12.14 -0.62
CA LEU A 219 23.11 11.58 0.20
C LEU A 219 24.41 11.47 -0.59
N ARG A 220 24.67 12.49 -1.41
CA ARG A 220 25.66 12.45 -2.48
C ARG A 220 27.11 12.39 -1.99
N LEU A 221 27.33 12.68 -0.70
CA LEU A 221 28.64 12.68 -0.03
C LEU A 221 28.83 11.50 0.94
N THR A 222 28.04 10.43 0.84
CA THR A 222 28.22 9.24 1.71
C THR A 222 29.22 8.22 1.19
N GLU A 223 29.73 8.41 -0.04
CA GLU A 223 30.63 7.49 -0.75
C GLU A 223 30.14 6.03 -0.78
N SER A 224 28.82 5.81 -0.77
CA SER A 224 28.18 4.49 -0.67
C SER A 224 28.21 3.67 -1.96
N GLY A 225 29.22 3.84 -2.82
CA GLY A 225 29.36 3.16 -4.10
C GLY A 225 29.74 1.68 -3.98
N SER A 226 30.18 1.06 -5.08
CA SER A 226 30.60 -0.34 -5.07
C SER A 226 32.09 -0.53 -4.79
N VAL A 227 32.44 -1.66 -4.18
CA VAL A 227 33.82 -2.08 -3.90
C VAL A 227 34.04 -3.54 -4.34
N LYS A 228 35.12 -3.80 -5.08
CA LYS A 228 35.65 -5.15 -5.29
C LYS A 228 36.66 -5.44 -4.18
N ILE A 229 36.59 -6.65 -3.63
CA ILE A 229 37.43 -7.12 -2.54
C ILE A 229 38.15 -8.38 -3.04
N GLU A 230 39.47 -8.37 -3.04
CA GLU A 230 40.29 -9.41 -3.68
C GLU A 230 41.53 -9.67 -2.83
N GLY A 231 41.56 -10.83 -2.17
CA GLY A 231 42.67 -11.26 -1.32
C GLY A 231 42.91 -10.40 -0.09
N VAL A 232 41.89 -9.73 0.47
CA VAL A 232 42.05 -8.85 1.64
C VAL A 232 42.21 -9.70 2.90
N ARG A 233 43.36 -9.59 3.57
CA ARG A 233 43.77 -10.46 4.68
C ARG A 233 43.62 -9.73 6.01
N VAL A 234 43.13 -10.44 7.02
CA VAL A 234 43.24 -10.03 8.43
C VAL A 234 43.60 -11.24 9.30
N PRO A 235 44.31 -11.07 10.43
CA PRO A 235 44.63 -12.19 11.33
C PRO A 235 43.36 -12.87 11.86
N TRP A 236 43.45 -14.16 12.21
CA TRP A 236 42.33 -14.90 12.82
C TRP A 236 41.85 -14.26 14.13
N GLU A 237 42.72 -13.55 14.86
CA GLU A 237 42.38 -12.83 16.08
C GLU A 237 41.38 -11.68 15.85
N GLU A 238 41.25 -11.17 14.62
CA GLU A 238 40.30 -10.12 14.22
C GLU A 238 38.94 -10.67 13.78
N ALA A 239 38.76 -12.01 13.75
CA ALA A 239 37.46 -12.65 13.53
C ALA A 239 36.57 -12.47 14.78
N LEU A 240 35.68 -11.49 14.77
CA LEU A 240 34.93 -11.08 15.96
C LEU A 240 34.01 -12.19 16.49
N GLY A 241 34.26 -12.63 17.72
CA GLY A 241 33.50 -13.66 18.41
C GLY A 241 33.85 -15.10 18.02
N TRP A 242 34.95 -15.30 17.30
CA TRP A 242 35.47 -16.62 16.93
C TRP A 242 36.72 -16.97 17.74
N ASP A 243 36.94 -18.27 17.98
CA ASP A 243 38.21 -18.77 18.51
C ASP A 243 39.22 -18.90 17.34
N PRO A 244 40.37 -18.19 17.38
CA PRO A 244 41.34 -18.17 16.29
C PRO A 244 42.08 -19.50 16.09
N LYS A 245 42.13 -20.37 17.11
CA LYS A 245 42.81 -21.68 17.06
C LYS A 245 41.87 -22.78 16.58
N GLU A 246 40.67 -22.82 17.18
CA GLU A 246 39.65 -23.81 16.84
C GLU A 246 38.88 -23.47 15.55
N LYS A 247 38.97 -22.20 15.10
CA LYS A 247 38.32 -21.67 13.89
C LYS A 247 36.82 -21.93 13.89
N LYS A 248 36.20 -21.63 15.04
CA LYS A 248 34.77 -21.84 15.35
C LYS A 248 34.19 -20.61 16.06
N PRO A 249 32.88 -20.34 15.92
CA PRO A 249 32.21 -19.31 16.70
C PRO A 249 32.17 -19.66 18.19
N ILE A 250 32.17 -18.63 19.04
CA ILE A 250 32.08 -18.76 20.50
C ILE A 250 30.63 -18.54 20.92
N ASP A 251 29.91 -19.61 21.27
CA ASP A 251 28.47 -19.58 21.58
C ASP A 251 28.10 -18.59 22.71
N SER A 252 28.96 -18.39 23.71
CA SER A 252 28.72 -17.43 24.80
C SER A 252 28.84 -15.96 24.39
N VAL A 253 29.41 -15.70 23.21
CA VAL A 253 29.61 -14.35 22.62
C VAL A 253 28.60 -14.10 21.51
N LEU A 254 28.39 -15.12 20.66
CA LEU A 254 27.58 -15.04 19.44
C LEU A 254 26.18 -15.69 19.57
N GLY A 255 25.84 -16.20 20.76
CA GLY A 255 24.53 -16.77 21.06
C GLY A 255 23.40 -15.73 21.00
N ILE A 256 22.30 -16.10 20.34
CA ILE A 256 21.10 -15.26 20.25
C ILE A 256 20.41 -15.13 21.62
N PRO A 257 19.79 -13.98 21.95
CA PRO A 257 19.46 -12.87 21.07
C PRO A 257 20.50 -11.73 20.99
N TRP A 258 21.56 -11.72 21.78
CA TRP A 258 22.42 -10.53 21.95
C TRP A 258 23.00 -9.94 20.65
N PRO A 259 23.70 -10.70 19.78
CA PRO A 259 24.23 -10.17 18.52
C PRO A 259 23.18 -9.52 17.61
N SER A 260 21.95 -10.03 17.67
CA SER A 260 20.85 -9.56 16.83
C SER A 260 20.32 -8.15 17.22
N LEU A 261 20.87 -7.53 18.27
CA LEU A 261 20.68 -6.12 18.61
C LEU A 261 21.36 -5.15 17.64
N LEU A 262 22.35 -5.61 16.85
CA LEU A 262 22.99 -4.76 15.85
C LEU A 262 21.96 -4.23 14.83
N LEU A 263 20.96 -5.05 14.47
CA LEU A 263 19.90 -4.70 13.53
C LEU A 263 18.95 -3.58 14.03
N PRO A 264 18.31 -3.64 15.22
CA PRO A 264 17.54 -2.51 15.73
C PRO A 264 18.42 -1.27 16.00
N THR A 265 19.69 -1.44 16.37
CA THR A 265 20.62 -0.31 16.55
C THR A 265 20.83 0.46 15.24
N ILE A 266 21.18 -0.22 14.14
CA ILE A 266 21.34 0.45 12.82
C ILE A 266 20.02 1.04 12.29
N GLN A 267 18.89 0.36 12.50
CA GLN A 267 17.58 0.86 12.04
C GLN A 267 17.13 2.13 12.80
N LEU A 268 17.56 2.29 14.05
CA LEU A 268 17.34 3.53 14.82
C LEU A 268 18.32 4.64 14.44
N VAL A 269 19.58 4.31 14.08
CA VAL A 269 20.51 5.29 13.44
C VAL A 269 19.85 5.92 12.20
N PHE A 270 19.30 5.09 11.31
CA PHE A 270 18.64 5.56 10.08
C PHE A 270 17.53 6.56 10.38
N SER A 271 16.63 6.19 11.28
CA SER A 271 15.46 6.99 11.61
C SER A 271 15.84 8.34 12.23
N ASN A 272 16.94 8.40 13.00
CA ASN A 272 17.42 9.64 13.59
C ASN A 272 17.97 10.63 12.58
N PHE A 273 18.72 10.19 11.56
CA PHE A 273 19.13 11.13 10.50
C PHE A 273 17.98 11.52 9.58
N TYR A 274 16.94 10.69 9.37
CA TYR A 274 15.72 11.13 8.66
C TYR A 274 15.04 12.30 9.37
N ILE A 275 14.86 12.17 10.70
CA ILE A 275 14.27 13.21 11.55
C ILE A 275 15.15 14.46 11.55
N GLY A 276 16.48 14.30 11.63
CA GLY A 276 17.45 15.40 11.55
C GLY A 276 17.35 16.18 10.23
N ILE A 277 17.34 15.48 9.09
CA ILE A 277 17.20 16.10 7.76
C ILE A 277 15.87 16.86 7.64
N ALA A 278 14.77 16.32 8.17
CA ALA A 278 13.47 16.98 8.16
C ALA A 278 13.40 18.22 9.09
N LEU A 279 14.03 18.17 10.27
CA LEU A 279 14.21 19.32 11.16
C LEU A 279 15.08 20.42 10.51
N GLY A 280 16.12 20.01 9.78
CA GLY A 280 16.94 20.89 8.94
C GLY A 280 16.11 21.57 7.86
N ALA A 281 15.28 20.80 7.15
CA ALA A 281 14.36 21.32 6.13
C ALA A 281 13.39 22.36 6.71
N LEU A 282 12.72 22.04 7.82
CA LEU A 282 11.79 22.95 8.51
C LEU A 282 12.48 24.25 8.96
N THR A 283 13.71 24.15 9.48
CA THR A 283 14.52 25.28 9.95
C THR A 283 15.03 26.15 8.80
N TYR A 284 15.41 25.53 7.68
CA TYR A 284 15.80 26.26 6.47
C TYR A 284 14.60 26.96 5.84
N ALA A 285 13.48 26.24 5.71
CA ALA A 285 12.24 26.75 5.13
C ALA A 285 11.68 27.93 5.93
N SER A 286 11.62 27.85 7.27
CA SER A 286 11.09 28.95 8.10
C SER A 286 11.90 30.25 7.94
N LYS A 287 13.24 30.15 7.95
CA LYS A 287 14.13 31.28 7.64
C LYS A 287 13.90 31.82 6.23
N TYR A 288 13.72 30.95 5.24
CA TYR A 288 13.42 31.36 3.87
C TYR A 288 12.06 32.09 3.80
N THR A 289 11.01 31.56 4.42
CA THR A 289 9.65 32.13 4.40
C THR A 289 9.61 33.51 5.01
N VAL A 290 10.19 33.68 6.21
CA VAL A 290 10.26 34.98 6.91
C VAL A 290 10.98 36.05 6.07
N ALA A 291 12.01 35.66 5.31
CA ALA A 291 12.83 36.62 4.55
C ALA A 291 12.42 36.83 3.08
N ASN A 292 11.76 35.87 2.43
CA ASN A 292 11.62 35.85 0.96
C ASN A 292 10.20 35.57 0.44
N THR A 293 9.36 34.83 1.18
CA THR A 293 8.01 34.48 0.71
C THR A 293 7.11 35.71 0.72
N ARG A 294 6.21 35.80 -0.26
CA ARG A 294 5.21 36.87 -0.36
C ARG A 294 3.83 36.29 0.00
N PRO A 295 2.94 37.09 0.61
CA PRO A 295 1.54 36.71 0.83
C PRO A 295 0.84 36.44 -0.51
N TRP A 296 -0.30 35.76 -0.46
CA TRP A 296 -1.12 35.45 -1.62
C TRP A 296 -2.09 36.61 -1.93
N PRO A 297 -1.96 37.29 -3.09
CA PRO A 297 -2.69 38.53 -3.36
C PRO A 297 -4.14 38.32 -3.82
N PHE A 298 -4.63 37.08 -3.81
CA PHE A 298 -5.97 36.69 -4.27
C PHE A 298 -6.70 35.82 -3.25
N GLY A 299 -6.46 36.06 -1.95
CA GLY A 299 -7.07 35.31 -0.84
C GLY A 299 -8.41 35.86 -0.34
N GLY A 300 -8.83 37.03 -0.81
CA GLY A 300 -9.99 37.76 -0.29
C GLY A 300 -9.65 38.56 0.98
N ASP A 301 -9.01 37.91 1.94
CA ASP A 301 -8.38 38.52 3.12
C ASP A 301 -6.84 38.61 2.91
N ASN A 302 -6.45 39.49 1.99
CA ASN A 302 -5.06 39.62 1.54
C ASN A 302 -4.14 40.16 2.65
N LYS A 303 -3.07 39.43 2.98
CA LYS A 303 -2.10 39.80 4.01
C LYS A 303 -0.97 40.68 3.48
N GLU A 304 -0.30 41.42 4.37
CA GLU A 304 0.94 42.16 4.04
C GLU A 304 2.18 41.25 4.02
N LYS A 305 2.18 40.17 4.82
CA LYS A 305 3.31 39.25 4.96
C LYS A 305 2.87 37.81 4.85
N ALA A 306 3.74 36.97 4.28
CA ALA A 306 3.54 35.53 4.22
C ALA A 306 3.48 34.86 5.61
N THR A 307 4.02 35.51 6.64
CA THR A 307 3.95 35.04 8.04
C THR A 307 2.55 35.13 8.64
N ASP A 308 1.65 35.88 8.01
CA ASP A 308 0.32 36.17 8.52
C ASP A 308 -0.75 35.34 7.78
N GLU A 309 -0.32 34.53 6.80
CA GLU A 309 -1.14 33.61 6.03
C GLU A 309 -1.49 32.36 6.86
N PHE A 310 -2.78 32.12 7.10
CA PHE A 310 -3.24 31.04 7.99
C PHE A 310 -2.74 29.65 7.54
N TYR A 311 -2.71 29.39 6.23
CA TYR A 311 -2.29 28.10 5.67
C TYR A 311 -0.76 27.91 5.73
N ILE A 312 0.01 28.99 5.81
CA ILE A 312 1.46 28.91 6.05
C ILE A 312 1.71 28.57 7.52
N LEU A 313 1.03 29.27 8.44
CA LEU A 313 1.12 29.03 9.88
C LEU A 313 0.63 27.63 10.28
N GLU A 314 -0.50 27.17 9.73
CA GLU A 314 -1.03 25.82 9.92
C GLU A 314 0.01 24.78 9.51
N ARG A 315 0.52 24.88 8.29
CA ARG A 315 1.44 23.87 7.75
C ARG A 315 2.76 23.80 8.53
N TYR A 316 3.30 24.95 8.96
CA TYR A 316 4.45 24.99 9.88
C TYR A 316 4.12 24.37 11.25
N GLY A 317 2.93 24.65 11.80
CA GLY A 317 2.46 24.06 13.05
C GLY A 317 2.33 22.53 12.96
N SER A 318 1.70 22.04 11.90
CA SER A 318 1.54 20.61 11.60
C SER A 318 2.90 19.91 11.44
N PHE A 319 3.82 20.47 10.63
CA PHE A 319 5.18 19.92 10.51
C PHE A 319 5.93 19.88 11.86
N LYS A 320 5.81 20.95 12.67
CA LYS A 320 6.49 21.01 13.97
C LYS A 320 5.91 20.01 14.96
N ALA A 321 4.59 19.85 15.00
CA ALA A 321 3.92 18.88 15.88
C ALA A 321 4.29 17.43 15.52
N HIS A 322 4.22 17.07 14.23
CA HIS A 322 4.58 15.72 13.78
C HIS A 322 6.07 15.40 13.97
N LEU A 323 6.97 16.37 13.75
CA LEU A 323 8.39 16.17 14.05
C LEU A 323 8.67 16.03 15.54
N LEU A 324 8.02 16.81 16.41
CA LEU A 324 8.14 16.62 17.86
C LEU A 324 7.66 15.23 18.31
N ALA A 325 6.57 14.72 17.72
CA ALA A 325 6.09 13.36 17.99
C ALA A 325 7.10 12.29 17.51
N ALA A 326 7.69 12.47 16.33
CA ALA A 326 8.74 11.58 15.81
C ALA A 326 10.03 11.62 16.66
N GLU A 327 10.45 12.80 17.11
CA GLU A 327 11.58 12.98 18.04
C GLU A 327 11.33 12.28 19.38
N ALA A 328 10.17 12.50 20.00
CA ALA A 328 9.82 11.86 21.28
C ALA A 328 9.76 10.33 21.19
N LEU A 329 9.22 9.80 20.07
CA LEU A 329 9.19 8.36 19.81
C LEU A 329 10.60 7.79 19.59
N ALA A 330 11.46 8.49 18.85
CA ALA A 330 12.85 8.10 18.60
C ALA A 330 13.71 8.16 19.87
N ASP A 331 13.54 9.18 20.71
CA ASP A 331 14.20 9.30 22.01
C ASP A 331 13.79 8.13 22.93
N LYS A 332 12.48 7.80 22.97
CA LYS A 332 11.98 6.68 23.77
C LYS A 332 12.59 5.33 23.34
N ALA A 333 12.63 5.05 22.04
CA ALA A 333 13.29 3.85 21.51
C ALA A 333 14.81 3.88 21.77
N GLY A 334 15.43 5.05 21.71
CA GLY A 334 16.84 5.28 22.03
C GLY A 334 17.17 4.84 23.45
N SER A 335 16.39 5.30 24.43
CA SER A 335 16.58 4.90 25.83
C SER A 335 16.28 3.42 26.09
N VAL A 336 15.39 2.78 25.30
CA VAL A 336 15.20 1.31 25.36
C VAL A 336 16.46 0.57 24.93
N ILE A 337 17.06 0.95 23.78
CA ILE A 337 18.30 0.35 23.28
C ILE A 337 19.48 0.64 24.23
N ALA A 338 19.62 1.88 24.70
CA ALA A 338 20.66 2.26 25.66
C ALA A 338 20.54 1.47 26.97
N ASN A 339 19.33 1.35 27.54
CA ASN A 339 19.11 0.60 28.77
C ASN A 339 19.45 -0.90 28.61
N ILE A 340 19.16 -1.51 27.46
CA ILE A 340 19.56 -2.90 27.18
C ILE A 340 21.08 -3.03 27.17
N TYR A 341 21.80 -2.16 26.45
CA TYR A 341 23.27 -2.20 26.45
C TYR A 341 23.87 -1.96 27.85
N THR A 342 23.33 -1.02 28.63
CA THR A 342 23.81 -0.74 30.00
C THR A 342 23.53 -1.89 30.97
N THR A 343 22.33 -2.47 30.95
CA THR A 343 21.91 -3.45 31.98
C THR A 343 22.22 -4.91 31.65
N LYS A 344 22.49 -5.25 30.39
CA LYS A 344 22.68 -6.63 29.93
C LYS A 344 24.08 -6.92 29.36
N SER A 345 24.95 -5.92 29.17
CA SER A 345 26.28 -6.14 28.56
C SER A 345 27.22 -7.01 29.37
N GLU A 346 27.20 -6.91 30.71
CA GLU A 346 27.99 -7.76 31.61
C GLU A 346 27.53 -9.23 31.59
N ASN A 347 26.25 -9.47 31.29
CA ASN A 347 25.66 -10.80 31.19
C ASN A 347 24.76 -10.89 29.94
N ARG A 348 25.40 -10.99 28.77
CA ARG A 348 24.74 -10.99 27.45
C ARG A 348 23.62 -12.04 27.34
N ALA A 349 23.76 -13.18 28.01
CA ALA A 349 22.78 -14.27 28.05
C ALA A 349 21.50 -13.95 28.87
N SER A 350 21.50 -12.88 29.67
CA SER A 350 20.32 -12.42 30.42
C SER A 350 19.32 -11.62 29.58
N LEU A 351 19.63 -11.33 28.31
CA LEU A 351 18.68 -10.76 27.36
C LEU A 351 17.79 -11.87 26.78
N THR A 352 16.48 -11.74 26.94
CA THR A 352 15.51 -12.67 26.37
C THR A 352 15.14 -12.31 24.94
N ALA A 353 14.68 -13.30 24.16
CA ALA A 353 14.18 -13.08 22.80
C ALA A 353 12.99 -12.10 22.77
N ARG A 354 12.18 -12.07 23.84
CA ARG A 354 11.06 -11.13 24.00
C ARG A 354 11.54 -9.70 24.18
N GLU A 355 12.43 -9.43 25.15
CA GLU A 355 12.99 -8.08 25.38
C GLU A 355 13.67 -7.52 24.12
N ARG A 356 14.45 -8.34 23.41
CA ARG A 356 15.05 -7.96 22.11
C ARG A 356 13.97 -7.66 21.07
N GLY A 357 12.93 -8.48 21.03
CA GLY A 357 11.81 -8.35 20.10
C GLY A 357 11.01 -7.07 20.31
N GLU A 358 10.68 -6.74 21.55
CA GLU A 358 9.99 -5.50 21.93
C GLU A 358 10.86 -4.26 21.60
N ALA A 359 12.17 -4.32 21.86
CA ALA A 359 13.09 -3.26 21.43
C ALA A 359 13.14 -3.09 19.90
N ALA A 360 13.08 -4.20 19.15
CA ALA A 360 13.01 -4.16 17.69
C ALA A 360 11.66 -3.62 17.17
N GLU A 361 10.56 -3.83 17.91
CA GLU A 361 9.26 -3.22 17.60
C GLU A 361 9.30 -1.70 17.79
N TRP A 362 9.78 -1.20 18.93
CA TRP A 362 9.95 0.24 19.16
C TRP A 362 10.70 0.90 18.00
N VAL A 363 11.80 0.29 17.55
CA VAL A 363 12.58 0.78 16.40
C VAL A 363 11.82 0.69 15.07
N ALA A 364 11.07 -0.39 14.82
CA ALA A 364 10.24 -0.51 13.63
C ALA A 364 9.14 0.56 13.59
N SER A 365 8.49 0.83 14.73
CA SER A 365 7.50 1.89 14.92
C SER A 365 8.10 3.29 14.69
N VAL A 366 9.27 3.58 15.28
CA VAL A 366 10.03 4.82 14.96
C VAL A 366 10.29 4.92 13.46
N LYS A 367 10.76 3.85 12.81
CA LYS A 367 11.12 3.90 11.39
C LYS A 367 9.92 4.20 10.48
N ILE A 368 8.73 3.70 10.81
CA ILE A 368 7.51 4.02 10.07
C ILE A 368 7.23 5.52 10.17
N VAL A 369 7.10 6.03 11.41
CA VAL A 369 6.75 7.44 11.68
C VAL A 369 7.82 8.39 11.11
N ALA A 370 9.10 8.11 11.35
CA ALA A 370 10.21 8.91 10.84
C ALA A 370 10.25 8.93 9.31
N THR A 371 9.94 7.82 8.63
CA THR A 371 9.87 7.77 7.16
C THR A 371 8.73 8.64 6.63
N ASP A 372 7.53 8.49 7.19
CA ASP A 372 6.34 9.18 6.70
C ASP A 372 6.42 10.69 6.98
N VAL A 373 6.74 11.08 8.23
CA VAL A 373 6.88 12.49 8.63
C VAL A 373 8.02 13.18 7.88
N ALA A 374 9.20 12.53 7.73
CA ALA A 374 10.31 13.17 7.04
C ALA A 374 10.03 13.37 5.53
N LEU A 375 9.37 12.41 4.87
CA LEU A 375 8.95 12.58 3.48
C LEU A 375 7.87 13.65 3.31
N GLU A 376 6.90 13.74 4.23
CA GLU A 376 5.88 14.79 4.19
C GLU A 376 6.50 16.18 4.38
N VAL A 377 7.29 16.39 5.44
CA VAL A 377 7.90 17.70 5.73
C VAL A 377 8.83 18.13 4.61
N THR A 378 9.74 17.26 4.15
CA THR A 378 10.75 17.65 3.15
C THR A 378 10.17 17.92 1.76
N ALA A 379 9.02 17.34 1.41
CA ALA A 379 8.26 17.73 0.22
C ALA A 379 7.39 18.97 0.47
N GLY A 380 6.67 19.02 1.59
CA GLY A 380 5.67 20.03 1.89
C GLY A 380 6.24 21.41 2.25
N VAL A 381 7.52 21.53 2.64
CA VAL A 381 8.17 22.84 2.83
C VAL A 381 8.13 23.72 1.57
N PHE A 382 8.02 23.14 0.37
CA PHE A 382 7.86 23.92 -0.86
C PHE A 382 6.54 24.69 -0.93
N GLU A 383 5.47 24.19 -0.30
CA GLU A 383 4.14 24.82 -0.28
C GLU A 383 4.18 26.16 0.48
N VAL A 384 4.97 26.22 1.56
CA VAL A 384 5.13 27.41 2.43
C VAL A 384 6.26 28.35 2.03
N THR A 385 7.22 27.89 1.23
CA THR A 385 8.30 28.74 0.69
C THR A 385 7.99 29.29 -0.72
N GLY A 386 7.07 28.65 -1.45
CA GLY A 386 6.58 29.08 -2.76
C GLY A 386 7.59 28.93 -3.91
N ALA A 387 7.15 29.26 -5.12
CA ALA A 387 7.85 28.94 -6.37
C ALA A 387 9.28 29.51 -6.51
N ARG A 388 9.67 30.56 -5.76
CA ARG A 388 11.05 31.07 -5.80
C ARG A 388 12.05 30.17 -5.05
N ALA A 389 11.57 29.30 -4.16
CA ALA A 389 12.41 28.35 -3.43
C ALA A 389 12.85 27.14 -4.27
N THR A 390 12.21 26.87 -5.41
CA THR A 390 12.60 25.79 -6.34
C THR A 390 13.85 26.12 -7.17
N SER A 391 14.48 27.26 -6.93
CA SER A 391 15.75 27.61 -7.59
C SER A 391 16.88 26.73 -7.07
N VAL A 392 17.68 26.16 -7.98
CA VAL A 392 18.88 25.34 -7.69
C VAL A 392 19.89 26.07 -6.78
N LYS A 393 19.87 27.41 -6.75
CA LYS A 393 20.69 28.21 -5.83
C LYS A 393 20.27 28.05 -4.37
N VAL A 394 18.98 27.84 -4.10
CA VAL A 394 18.41 27.63 -2.76
C VAL A 394 18.70 26.20 -2.28
N GLY A 395 18.56 25.20 -3.16
CA GLY A 395 18.87 23.81 -2.85
C GLY A 395 18.00 23.20 -1.74
N LEU A 396 16.75 23.66 -1.61
CA LEU A 396 15.79 23.15 -0.62
C LEU A 396 15.39 21.68 -0.90
N ASP A 397 15.48 21.27 -2.16
CA ASP A 397 15.19 19.93 -2.65
C ASP A 397 16.13 18.86 -2.09
N ARG A 398 17.34 19.24 -1.64
CA ARG A 398 18.33 18.30 -1.09
C ARG A 398 17.78 17.48 0.08
N PHE A 399 17.03 18.11 0.99
CA PHE A 399 16.48 17.42 2.15
C PHE A 399 15.51 16.30 1.73
N TRP A 400 14.67 16.55 0.72
CA TRP A 400 13.79 15.52 0.18
C TRP A 400 14.58 14.45 -0.58
N ARG A 401 15.56 14.83 -1.41
CA ARG A 401 16.41 13.89 -2.14
C ARG A 401 17.15 12.95 -1.19
N ASP A 402 17.66 13.47 -0.07
CA ASP A 402 18.41 12.70 0.94
C ASP A 402 17.51 11.68 1.63
N VAL A 403 16.38 12.13 2.22
CA VAL A 403 15.41 11.24 2.87
C VAL A 403 14.85 10.23 1.86
N ARG A 404 14.48 10.66 0.65
CA ARG A 404 13.94 9.78 -0.39
C ARG A 404 14.94 8.70 -0.80
N THR A 405 16.24 9.01 -0.82
CA THR A 405 17.29 8.03 -1.15
C THR A 405 17.38 6.94 -0.09
N HIS A 406 17.52 7.28 1.19
CA HIS A 406 17.78 6.24 2.22
C HIS A 406 16.53 5.57 2.79
N THR A 407 15.35 6.19 2.72
CA THR A 407 14.08 5.52 3.04
C THR A 407 13.76 4.33 2.11
N LEU A 408 14.57 4.10 1.07
CA LEU A 408 14.53 2.93 0.19
C LEU A 408 15.54 1.81 0.57
N HIS A 409 16.39 2.01 1.58
CA HIS A 409 17.38 1.03 2.06
C HIS A 409 16.75 -0.35 2.29
N ASP A 410 15.66 -0.38 3.07
CA ASP A 410 14.76 -1.52 3.19
C ASP A 410 13.29 -1.05 3.22
N PRO A 411 12.33 -1.84 2.72
CA PRO A 411 10.98 -1.34 2.48
C PRO A 411 10.21 -1.16 3.79
N VAL A 412 9.79 0.08 4.09
CA VAL A 412 8.97 0.43 5.27
C VAL A 412 7.67 -0.39 5.38
N ALA A 413 7.17 -0.95 4.27
CA ALA A 413 6.05 -1.90 4.26
C ALA A 413 6.31 -3.17 5.12
N TYR A 414 7.54 -3.67 5.19
CA TYR A 414 7.89 -4.78 6.08
C TYR A 414 7.89 -4.35 7.55
N LYS A 415 8.38 -3.14 7.86
CA LYS A 415 8.31 -2.56 9.21
C LYS A 415 6.85 -2.40 9.67
N ARG A 416 5.96 -1.92 8.79
CA ARG A 416 4.50 -1.90 9.03
C ARG A 416 3.91 -3.30 9.27
N ARG A 417 4.37 -4.32 8.54
CA ARG A 417 3.96 -5.72 8.79
C ARG A 417 4.46 -6.21 10.14
N GLU A 418 5.71 -5.93 10.52
CA GLU A 418 6.31 -6.34 11.79
C GLU A 418 5.53 -5.76 12.99
N VAL A 419 5.33 -4.44 13.01
CA VAL A 419 4.51 -3.76 14.05
C VAL A 419 3.07 -4.27 14.04
N GLY A 420 2.46 -4.47 12.86
CA GLY A 420 1.11 -5.02 12.74
C GLY A 420 0.97 -6.47 13.21
N ARG A 421 2.03 -7.30 13.13
CA ARG A 421 2.04 -8.65 13.69
C ARG A 421 2.21 -8.64 15.20
N TYR A 422 3.06 -7.76 15.73
CA TYR A 422 3.18 -7.56 17.17
C TYR A 422 1.84 -7.11 17.78
N ALA A 423 1.22 -6.06 17.23
CA ALA A 423 -0.01 -5.50 17.77
C ALA A 423 -1.25 -6.42 17.66
N LEU A 424 -1.31 -7.32 16.67
CA LEU A 424 -2.48 -8.18 16.43
C LEU A 424 -2.30 -9.63 16.89
N LEU A 425 -1.07 -10.16 16.87
CA LEU A 425 -0.76 -11.58 17.07
C LEU A 425 0.23 -11.81 18.22
N ASP A 426 0.68 -10.75 18.90
CA ASP A 426 1.76 -10.75 19.91
C ASP A 426 3.11 -11.32 19.39
N GLU A 427 3.29 -11.30 18.07
CA GLU A 427 4.50 -11.78 17.40
C GLU A 427 5.56 -10.67 17.30
N VAL A 428 6.69 -10.81 18.00
CA VAL A 428 7.81 -9.88 17.90
C VAL A 428 8.52 -9.91 16.55
N PRO A 429 9.14 -8.80 16.10
CA PRO A 429 9.95 -8.77 14.88
C PRO A 429 11.10 -9.79 14.91
N GLU A 430 11.08 -10.73 13.97
CA GLU A 430 12.07 -11.80 13.89
C GLU A 430 13.51 -11.24 13.67
N PRO A 431 14.52 -11.79 14.36
CA PRO A 431 15.92 -11.63 13.99
C PRO A 431 16.20 -12.08 12.54
N THR A 432 17.03 -11.33 11.81
CA THR A 432 17.39 -11.63 10.41
C THR A 432 18.88 -11.39 10.16
N TRP A 433 19.26 -10.44 9.28
CA TRP A 433 20.60 -10.30 8.70
C TRP A 433 21.80 -10.23 9.68
N ALA A 434 21.60 -9.77 10.91
CA ALA A 434 22.68 -9.67 11.90
C ALA A 434 22.90 -10.97 12.69
N HIS A 435 23.14 -12.09 12.01
CA HIS A 435 23.41 -13.41 12.62
C HIS A 435 24.79 -13.98 12.28
N PRO A 436 25.77 -13.85 13.19
CA PRO A 436 27.11 -14.43 13.00
C PRO A 436 27.20 -15.96 13.20
N VAL A 437 26.11 -16.65 13.58
CA VAL A 437 26.09 -18.11 13.81
C VAL A 437 24.81 -18.75 13.27
N ILE A 438 24.95 -19.78 12.41
CA ILE A 438 23.86 -20.64 11.95
C ILE A 438 24.15 -22.11 12.31
N VAL A 439 23.60 -22.55 13.44
CA VAL A 439 23.58 -23.94 13.97
C VAL A 439 22.43 -23.95 15.00
N ILE A 440 21.34 -24.74 14.96
CA ILE A 440 20.78 -25.78 14.07
C ILE A 440 19.24 -25.57 14.06
N GLY A 441 18.48 -26.05 13.05
CA GLY A 441 17.10 -26.54 13.36
C GLY A 441 15.90 -26.35 12.40
N ARG A 442 16.05 -26.44 11.07
CA ARG A 442 14.95 -26.37 10.03
C ARG A 442 14.33 -24.97 9.86
N MET A 443 13.97 -24.49 8.66
CA MET A 443 13.68 -25.18 7.40
C MET A 443 14.27 -24.45 6.16
N SER A 444 14.90 -25.21 5.25
CA SER A 444 15.18 -24.90 3.84
C SER A 444 15.77 -23.54 3.44
N ASP A 445 17.10 -23.47 3.46
CA ASP A 445 17.94 -23.24 2.25
C ASP A 445 17.31 -22.48 1.06
N ARG A 446 17.69 -21.21 0.89
CA ARG A 446 17.92 -20.55 -0.41
C ARG A 446 19.03 -19.49 -0.27
N SER A 447 20.16 -19.73 -0.89
CA SER A 447 21.27 -18.77 -1.04
C SER A 447 20.89 -17.58 -1.93
N THR A 448 21.43 -16.40 -1.59
CA THR A 448 21.14 -15.12 -2.24
C THR A 448 22.10 -14.82 -3.39
N ASP A 449 21.85 -15.44 -4.55
CA ASP A 449 22.46 -15.05 -5.83
C ASP A 449 21.47 -15.29 -6.99
N ALA A 450 20.44 -14.44 -7.12
CA ALA A 450 19.50 -14.51 -8.23
C ALA A 450 18.90 -13.15 -8.62
N LYS A 451 18.90 -12.88 -9.93
CA LYS A 451 17.86 -12.07 -10.59
C LYS A 451 16.50 -12.52 -10.05
N VAL A 452 15.55 -11.61 -9.79
CA VAL A 452 14.21 -11.92 -9.21
C VAL A 452 13.66 -13.22 -9.80
N ASP A 453 13.84 -14.30 -9.06
CA ASP A 453 13.57 -15.65 -9.56
C ASP A 453 12.04 -15.80 -9.51
N PRO A 454 11.34 -15.97 -10.65
CA PRO A 454 9.91 -16.24 -10.62
C PRO A 454 9.71 -17.45 -9.72
N VAL A 455 8.71 -17.39 -8.81
CA VAL A 455 8.53 -18.36 -7.71
C VAL A 455 8.77 -19.78 -8.21
N LYS A 456 9.99 -20.32 -7.99
CA LYS A 456 10.39 -21.60 -8.57
C LYS A 456 9.44 -22.67 -8.08
N GLY A 457 8.61 -23.15 -9.00
CA GLY A 457 7.70 -24.25 -8.78
C GLY A 457 8.46 -25.54 -8.49
N TYR A 458 7.71 -26.60 -8.22
CA TYR A 458 8.30 -27.89 -7.94
C TYR A 458 9.03 -28.47 -9.17
N VAL A 459 10.27 -28.88 -8.95
CA VAL A 459 11.08 -29.60 -9.95
C VAL A 459 10.73 -31.08 -9.88
N HIS A 460 10.50 -31.70 -11.05
CA HIS A 460 10.20 -33.12 -11.19
C HIS A 460 11.26 -33.83 -12.05
N GLU A 461 11.39 -35.13 -11.85
CA GLU A 461 11.98 -36.05 -12.84
C GLU A 461 11.11 -36.08 -14.11
N ASP A 462 11.61 -36.71 -15.18
CA ASP A 462 10.82 -36.89 -16.40
C ASP A 462 9.61 -37.82 -16.19
N ALA A 463 8.73 -37.89 -17.20
CA ALA A 463 7.50 -38.66 -17.09
C ALA A 463 7.81 -40.14 -16.79
N PHE A 464 7.29 -40.64 -15.67
CA PHE A 464 7.56 -42.01 -15.21
C PHE A 464 6.78 -43.06 -16.02
N ASP A 465 5.76 -42.59 -16.73
CA ASP A 465 4.92 -43.28 -17.71
C ASP A 465 4.39 -42.24 -18.71
N SER A 466 4.30 -42.61 -19.99
CA SER A 466 3.71 -41.78 -21.04
C SER A 466 3.25 -42.66 -22.20
N GLY A 467 2.23 -42.23 -22.95
CA GLY A 467 1.68 -43.08 -24.00
C GLY A 467 0.62 -42.42 -24.87
N TYR A 468 0.20 -43.17 -25.88
CA TYR A 468 -0.87 -42.82 -26.80
C TYR A 468 -2.11 -43.68 -26.50
N LEU A 469 -3.27 -43.06 -26.32
CA LEU A 469 -4.53 -43.71 -25.97
C LEU A 469 -5.58 -43.41 -27.05
N LYS A 470 -6.03 -44.44 -27.78
CA LYS A 470 -7.14 -44.32 -28.74
C LYS A 470 -8.43 -44.06 -27.95
N VAL A 471 -9.10 -42.94 -28.22
CA VAL A 471 -10.30 -42.49 -27.47
C VAL A 471 -11.59 -42.54 -28.30
N ASP A 472 -11.50 -42.50 -29.62
CA ASP A 472 -12.56 -42.92 -30.55
C ASP A 472 -11.94 -43.43 -31.85
N ASP A 473 -12.73 -43.66 -32.90
CA ASP A 473 -12.23 -44.18 -34.18
C ASP A 473 -11.29 -43.26 -34.95
N LEU A 474 -11.26 -41.97 -34.63
CA LEU A 474 -10.46 -40.95 -35.30
C LEU A 474 -9.30 -40.45 -34.44
N HIS A 475 -9.53 -40.26 -33.13
CA HIS A 475 -8.63 -39.57 -32.22
C HIS A 475 -7.83 -40.52 -31.32
N THR A 476 -6.55 -40.20 -31.19
CA THR A 476 -5.62 -40.81 -30.23
C THR A 476 -4.92 -39.71 -29.45
N ILE A 477 -5.19 -39.61 -28.14
CA ILE A 477 -4.60 -38.61 -27.26
C ILE A 477 -3.22 -39.06 -26.76
N TYR A 478 -2.34 -38.10 -26.51
CA TYR A 478 -1.05 -38.32 -25.86
C TYR A 478 -1.10 -37.89 -24.38
N TYR A 479 -0.57 -38.72 -23.47
CA TYR A 479 -0.56 -38.44 -22.02
C TYR A 479 0.80 -38.68 -21.36
N GLU A 480 1.05 -37.98 -20.25
CA GLU A 480 2.25 -38.09 -19.41
C GLU A 480 1.88 -38.16 -17.92
N GLN A 481 2.67 -38.93 -17.14
CA GLN A 481 2.53 -39.05 -15.68
C GLN A 481 3.82 -38.68 -14.95
N TYR A 482 3.73 -37.83 -13.92
CA TYR A 482 4.89 -37.30 -13.18
C TYR A 482 4.74 -37.44 -11.65
N GLY A 483 5.87 -37.35 -10.95
CA GLY A 483 5.91 -37.37 -9.48
C GLY A 483 5.79 -38.78 -8.90
N LYS A 484 5.15 -38.88 -7.73
CA LYS A 484 5.11 -40.12 -6.95
C LYS A 484 4.11 -41.11 -7.54
N ARG A 485 4.56 -42.31 -7.94
CA ARG A 485 3.73 -43.36 -8.59
C ARG A 485 2.52 -43.81 -7.76
N ASP A 486 2.68 -43.92 -6.44
CA ASP A 486 1.64 -44.21 -5.44
C ASP A 486 1.08 -42.93 -4.77
N GLY A 487 1.33 -41.77 -5.36
CA GLY A 487 0.89 -40.47 -4.87
C GLY A 487 -0.58 -40.18 -5.13
N LYS A 488 -1.06 -39.05 -4.60
CA LYS A 488 -2.43 -38.57 -4.80
C LYS A 488 -2.66 -38.23 -6.28
N PRO A 489 -3.63 -38.83 -6.98
CA PRO A 489 -3.85 -38.59 -8.41
C PRO A 489 -4.38 -37.17 -8.65
N ALA A 490 -3.58 -36.35 -9.33
CA ALA A 490 -3.92 -34.98 -9.68
C ALA A 490 -3.98 -34.83 -11.21
N LEU A 491 -5.15 -34.47 -11.75
CA LEU A 491 -5.35 -34.20 -13.16
C LEU A 491 -5.02 -32.74 -13.46
N PHE A 492 -4.18 -32.48 -14.47
CA PHE A 492 -3.89 -31.15 -14.99
C PHE A 492 -4.54 -30.95 -16.37
N LEU A 493 -5.34 -29.89 -16.51
CA LEU A 493 -6.02 -29.49 -17.74
C LEU A 493 -5.44 -28.16 -18.25
N HIS A 494 -4.82 -28.20 -19.43
CA HIS A 494 -4.14 -27.04 -20.01
C HIS A 494 -5.11 -25.95 -20.52
N GLY A 495 -4.61 -24.72 -20.59
CA GLY A 495 -5.31 -23.59 -21.22
C GLY A 495 -5.27 -23.67 -22.75
N GLY A 496 -6.19 -22.95 -23.41
CA GLY A 496 -6.48 -23.04 -24.84
C GLY A 496 -7.01 -24.42 -25.28
N PRO A 497 -8.19 -24.52 -25.94
CA PRO A 497 -8.61 -25.78 -26.58
C PRO A 497 -7.65 -26.26 -27.68
N GLY A 498 -6.70 -25.42 -28.13
CA GLY A 498 -5.58 -25.80 -29.01
C GLY A 498 -4.19 -25.75 -28.36
N GLY A 499 -4.09 -25.64 -27.03
CA GLY A 499 -2.82 -25.62 -26.31
C GLY A 499 -2.13 -27.00 -26.26
N SER A 500 -1.05 -27.11 -25.48
CA SER A 500 -0.36 -28.38 -25.26
C SER A 500 0.30 -28.45 -23.88
N ILE A 501 0.60 -29.66 -23.43
CA ILE A 501 1.33 -29.91 -22.18
C ILE A 501 2.84 -29.79 -22.39
N SER A 502 3.53 -29.24 -21.39
CA SER A 502 4.98 -29.33 -21.25
C SER A 502 5.33 -29.64 -19.81
N LYS A 503 6.45 -30.32 -19.57
CA LYS A 503 6.89 -30.73 -18.22
C LYS A 503 6.78 -29.57 -17.22
N ASP A 504 7.43 -28.45 -17.50
CA ASP A 504 7.47 -27.30 -16.58
C ASP A 504 6.09 -26.63 -16.39
N SER A 505 5.24 -26.60 -17.42
CA SER A 505 3.90 -26.02 -17.31
C SER A 505 2.92 -26.93 -16.53
N VAL A 506 3.15 -28.24 -16.53
CA VAL A 506 2.37 -29.22 -15.77
C VAL A 506 2.86 -29.34 -14.34
N THR A 507 4.15 -29.62 -14.13
CA THR A 507 4.64 -30.14 -12.85
C THR A 507 4.91 -29.07 -11.80
N SER A 508 5.16 -27.83 -12.21
CA SER A 508 5.57 -26.72 -11.33
C SER A 508 4.60 -26.44 -10.16
N PHE A 509 3.33 -26.82 -10.26
CA PHE A 509 2.30 -26.62 -9.22
C PHE A 509 2.24 -27.72 -8.16
N PHE A 510 2.83 -28.90 -8.40
CA PHE A 510 2.56 -30.10 -7.58
C PHE A 510 3.81 -30.57 -6.87
N ASN A 511 3.72 -30.92 -5.58
CA ASN A 511 4.86 -31.51 -4.88
C ASN A 511 5.11 -32.95 -5.39
N PRO A 512 6.30 -33.29 -5.95
CA PRO A 512 6.59 -34.60 -6.51
C PRO A 512 6.55 -35.72 -5.48
N GLN A 513 6.73 -35.42 -4.19
CA GLN A 513 6.68 -36.40 -3.10
C GLN A 513 5.25 -36.72 -2.62
N VAL A 514 4.24 -35.99 -3.12
CA VAL A 514 2.84 -36.07 -2.66
C VAL A 514 1.90 -36.51 -3.78
N TYR A 515 2.09 -35.99 -5.00
CA TYR A 515 1.15 -36.16 -6.09
C TYR A 515 1.66 -37.10 -7.19
N ARG A 516 0.72 -37.89 -7.72
CA ARG A 516 0.80 -38.55 -9.03
C ARG A 516 0.13 -37.60 -10.01
N VAL A 517 0.90 -36.78 -10.73
CA VAL A 517 0.36 -35.80 -11.67
C VAL A 517 0.09 -36.49 -13.00
N VAL A 518 -1.10 -36.29 -13.57
CA VAL A 518 -1.49 -36.79 -14.90
C VAL A 518 -1.86 -35.59 -15.76
N ALA A 519 -1.30 -35.51 -16.95
CA ALA A 519 -1.64 -34.50 -17.94
C ALA A 519 -1.73 -35.15 -19.33
N PHE A 520 -2.53 -34.57 -20.23
CA PHE A 520 -2.67 -35.03 -21.60
C PHE A 520 -2.86 -33.86 -22.57
N ASP A 521 -2.37 -34.05 -23.79
CA ASP A 521 -2.69 -33.16 -24.92
C ASP A 521 -4.13 -33.47 -25.38
N GLN A 522 -5.00 -32.46 -25.43
CA GLN A 522 -6.40 -32.63 -25.85
C GLN A 522 -6.52 -33.02 -27.35
N ARG A 523 -7.73 -33.38 -27.79
CA ARG A 523 -7.97 -33.83 -29.18
C ARG A 523 -7.46 -32.84 -30.21
N GLY A 524 -6.63 -33.33 -31.12
CA GLY A 524 -6.05 -32.56 -32.23
C GLY A 524 -5.08 -31.44 -31.86
N CYS A 525 -4.63 -31.33 -30.60
CA CYS A 525 -3.60 -30.38 -30.20
C CYS A 525 -2.36 -31.08 -29.61
N GLY A 526 -1.27 -30.33 -29.39
CA GLY A 526 0.00 -30.88 -28.92
C GLY A 526 0.52 -32.07 -29.73
N ARG A 527 0.78 -33.19 -29.04
CA ARG A 527 1.22 -34.48 -29.62
C ARG A 527 0.06 -35.41 -29.99
N SER A 528 -1.20 -35.06 -29.67
CA SER A 528 -2.37 -35.87 -30.00
C SER A 528 -2.67 -35.86 -31.50
N THR A 529 -3.23 -36.96 -31.99
CA THR A 529 -3.40 -37.20 -33.44
C THR A 529 -4.83 -37.57 -33.81
N PRO A 530 -5.32 -37.16 -35.00
CA PRO A 530 -4.68 -36.25 -35.97
C PRO A 530 -4.71 -34.78 -35.52
N ARG A 531 -3.65 -34.03 -35.82
CA ARG A 531 -3.47 -32.62 -35.42
C ARG A 531 -4.41 -31.69 -36.19
N SER A 532 -4.89 -30.62 -35.55
CA SER A 532 -5.84 -29.65 -36.11
C SER A 532 -7.19 -30.24 -36.57
N GLU A 533 -7.55 -31.44 -36.10
CA GLU A 533 -8.80 -32.11 -36.48
C GLU A 533 -10.00 -31.65 -35.64
N LEU A 534 -11.03 -31.16 -36.34
CA LEU A 534 -12.23 -30.56 -35.73
C LEU A 534 -13.41 -31.55 -35.65
N ARG A 535 -13.40 -32.63 -36.46
CA ARG A 535 -14.42 -33.68 -36.39
C ARG A 535 -14.27 -34.46 -35.08
N ASN A 536 -15.39 -34.83 -34.45
CA ASN A 536 -15.43 -35.47 -33.12
C ASN A 536 -14.63 -34.70 -32.04
N ASN A 537 -14.59 -33.37 -32.15
CA ASN A 537 -13.86 -32.50 -31.22
C ASN A 537 -14.82 -31.48 -30.62
N THR A 538 -15.45 -31.84 -29.50
CA THR A 538 -16.33 -30.98 -28.70
C THR A 538 -16.05 -31.15 -27.22
N THR A 539 -16.56 -30.25 -26.38
CA THR A 539 -16.37 -30.32 -24.92
C THR A 539 -16.82 -31.65 -24.32
N GLN A 540 -17.88 -32.28 -24.84
CA GLN A 540 -18.34 -33.60 -24.40
C GLN A 540 -17.37 -34.72 -24.77
N HIS A 541 -16.72 -34.64 -25.93
CA HIS A 541 -15.67 -35.59 -26.33
C HIS A 541 -14.47 -35.47 -25.38
N LEU A 542 -14.05 -34.25 -25.04
CA LEU A 542 -12.96 -34.00 -24.09
C LEU A 542 -13.29 -34.48 -22.66
N VAL A 543 -14.55 -34.32 -22.21
CA VAL A 543 -15.02 -34.91 -20.95
C VAL A 543 -14.94 -36.44 -20.97
N GLN A 544 -15.34 -37.07 -22.09
CA GLN A 544 -15.23 -38.52 -22.28
C GLN A 544 -13.77 -39.00 -22.34
N ASP A 545 -12.85 -38.21 -22.90
CA ASP A 545 -11.41 -38.53 -22.94
C ASP A 545 -10.81 -38.58 -21.53
N ILE A 546 -11.21 -37.65 -20.65
CA ILE A 546 -10.77 -37.65 -19.24
C ILE A 546 -11.23 -38.94 -18.55
N GLU A 547 -12.46 -39.39 -18.78
CA GLU A 547 -12.94 -40.66 -18.24
C GLU A 547 -12.20 -41.87 -18.81
N THR A 548 -11.99 -41.92 -20.13
CA THR A 548 -11.26 -43.01 -20.79
C THR A 548 -9.82 -43.09 -20.28
N LEU A 549 -9.15 -41.94 -20.09
CA LEU A 549 -7.81 -41.86 -19.51
C LEU A 549 -7.79 -42.26 -18.03
N ARG A 550 -8.78 -41.80 -17.24
CA ARG A 550 -8.92 -42.16 -15.82
C ARG A 550 -9.05 -43.67 -15.63
N GLN A 551 -9.86 -44.32 -16.48
CA GLN A 551 -10.09 -45.76 -16.46
C GLN A 551 -8.85 -46.54 -16.94
N HIS A 552 -8.23 -46.12 -18.05
CA HIS A 552 -6.97 -46.69 -18.56
C HIS A 552 -5.84 -46.67 -17.52
N LEU A 553 -5.73 -45.58 -16.76
CA LEU A 553 -4.70 -45.41 -15.72
C LEU A 553 -5.02 -46.06 -14.36
N GLY A 554 -6.17 -46.73 -14.24
CA GLY A 554 -6.61 -47.41 -13.01
C GLY A 554 -6.93 -46.45 -11.84
N ILE A 555 -7.38 -45.23 -12.13
CA ILE A 555 -7.61 -44.19 -11.11
C ILE A 555 -9.09 -44.19 -10.69
N ASN A 556 -9.38 -44.66 -9.48
CA ASN A 556 -10.77 -44.74 -8.98
C ASN A 556 -11.46 -43.36 -8.89
N GLN A 557 -10.73 -42.35 -8.42
CA GLN A 557 -11.19 -40.97 -8.27
C GLN A 557 -9.97 -40.03 -8.40
N TRP A 558 -10.13 -38.87 -9.03
CA TRP A 558 -9.11 -37.82 -8.98
C TRP A 558 -9.10 -37.19 -7.59
N PHE A 559 -7.96 -37.18 -6.90
CA PHE A 559 -7.84 -36.44 -5.64
C PHE A 559 -7.98 -34.94 -5.87
N LEU A 560 -7.48 -34.45 -7.01
CA LEU A 560 -7.51 -33.04 -7.41
C LEU A 560 -7.65 -32.93 -8.93
N VAL A 561 -8.53 -32.05 -9.41
CA VAL A 561 -8.53 -31.56 -10.79
C VAL A 561 -8.06 -30.10 -10.79
N PHE A 562 -7.03 -29.81 -11.57
CA PHE A 562 -6.40 -28.49 -11.69
C PHE A 562 -6.59 -27.96 -13.12
N GLY A 563 -7.21 -26.78 -13.26
CA GLY A 563 -7.53 -26.21 -14.57
C GLY A 563 -7.24 -24.71 -14.67
N GLY A 564 -6.63 -24.29 -15.77
CA GLY A 564 -6.29 -22.89 -16.07
C GLY A 564 -6.94 -22.37 -17.35
N SER A 565 -7.53 -21.16 -17.37
CA SER A 565 -8.21 -20.60 -18.57
C SER A 565 -9.28 -21.58 -19.08
N TRP A 566 -9.26 -21.95 -20.38
CA TRP A 566 -10.00 -23.07 -20.95
C TRP A 566 -10.06 -24.32 -20.06
N GLY A 567 -8.93 -24.75 -19.49
CA GLY A 567 -8.88 -25.91 -18.60
C GLY A 567 -9.76 -25.78 -17.36
N SER A 568 -10.09 -24.55 -16.92
CA SER A 568 -11.05 -24.32 -15.83
C SER A 568 -12.50 -24.55 -16.24
N LEU A 569 -12.87 -24.23 -17.50
CA LEU A 569 -14.17 -24.57 -18.06
C LEU A 569 -14.31 -26.10 -18.14
N LEU A 570 -13.28 -26.77 -18.68
CA LEU A 570 -13.27 -28.22 -18.82
C LEU A 570 -13.33 -28.91 -17.44
N SER A 571 -12.62 -28.41 -16.42
CA SER A 571 -12.77 -28.87 -15.02
C SER A 571 -14.22 -28.78 -14.53
N PHE A 572 -14.91 -27.66 -14.77
CA PHE A 572 -16.31 -27.51 -14.36
C PHE A 572 -17.23 -28.48 -15.09
N VAL A 573 -17.16 -28.57 -16.42
CA VAL A 573 -18.04 -29.46 -17.20
C VAL A 573 -17.77 -30.93 -16.87
N TYR A 574 -16.50 -31.31 -16.69
CA TYR A 574 -16.12 -32.66 -16.26
C TYR A 574 -16.68 -32.98 -14.87
N ALA A 575 -16.47 -32.11 -13.86
CA ALA A 575 -17.01 -32.32 -12.52
C ALA A 575 -18.56 -32.32 -12.49
N GLN A 576 -19.22 -31.53 -13.34
CA GLN A 576 -20.68 -31.50 -13.45
C GLN A 576 -21.26 -32.75 -14.14
N THR A 577 -20.45 -33.46 -14.92
CA THR A 577 -20.83 -34.71 -15.61
C THR A 577 -20.47 -35.94 -14.77
N HIS A 578 -19.33 -35.93 -14.08
CA HIS A 578 -18.78 -37.02 -13.28
C HIS A 578 -18.41 -36.56 -11.85
N PRO A 579 -19.37 -36.07 -11.03
CA PRO A 579 -19.07 -35.48 -9.73
C PRO A 579 -18.38 -36.47 -8.77
N GLU A 580 -18.81 -37.72 -8.75
CA GLU A 580 -18.22 -38.79 -7.94
C GLU A 580 -16.74 -39.09 -8.30
N SER A 581 -16.29 -38.71 -9.50
CA SER A 581 -14.93 -38.93 -9.98
C SER A 581 -13.96 -37.79 -9.59
N VAL A 582 -14.42 -36.74 -8.91
CA VAL A 582 -13.64 -35.54 -8.55
C VAL A 582 -13.66 -35.28 -7.04
N GLY A 583 -12.54 -35.56 -6.36
CA GLY A 583 -12.38 -35.35 -4.92
C GLY A 583 -12.08 -33.90 -4.52
N SER A 584 -11.49 -33.09 -5.40
CA SER A 584 -11.34 -31.63 -5.21
C SER A 584 -11.00 -30.89 -6.50
N MET A 585 -11.16 -29.55 -6.51
CA MET A 585 -10.79 -28.69 -7.65
C MET A 585 -9.95 -27.48 -7.25
N ILE A 586 -8.94 -27.13 -8.05
CA ILE A 586 -8.22 -25.84 -8.01
C ILE A 586 -8.29 -25.20 -9.40
N LEU A 587 -8.75 -23.95 -9.45
CA LEU A 587 -9.01 -23.24 -10.70
C LEU A 587 -8.29 -21.89 -10.74
N ARG A 588 -7.63 -21.61 -11.87
CA ARG A 588 -6.87 -20.37 -12.13
C ARG A 588 -7.38 -19.72 -13.41
N GLY A 589 -7.58 -18.39 -13.42
CA GLY A 589 -7.98 -17.72 -14.65
C GLY A 589 -9.33 -18.22 -15.17
N ILE A 590 -10.37 -18.20 -14.35
CA ILE A 590 -11.66 -18.84 -14.66
C ILE A 590 -12.26 -18.27 -15.95
N PHE A 591 -12.63 -19.18 -16.85
CA PHE A 591 -13.36 -18.94 -18.09
C PHE A 591 -14.69 -19.71 -18.04
N ALA A 592 -15.81 -19.05 -18.34
CA ALA A 592 -17.14 -19.64 -18.22
C ALA A 592 -17.86 -19.80 -19.57
N ALA A 593 -17.17 -19.51 -20.68
CA ALA A 593 -17.66 -19.57 -22.06
C ALA A 593 -19.02 -18.88 -22.28
N ARG A 594 -19.22 -17.71 -21.66
CA ARG A 594 -20.46 -16.95 -21.83
C ARG A 594 -20.37 -15.96 -22.97
N LYS A 595 -21.48 -15.70 -23.67
CA LYS A 595 -21.52 -14.79 -24.83
C LYS A 595 -20.85 -13.43 -24.53
N TRP A 596 -21.18 -12.83 -23.39
CA TRP A 596 -20.62 -11.53 -23.02
C TRP A 596 -19.10 -11.57 -22.75
N GLU A 597 -18.51 -12.72 -22.38
CA GLU A 597 -17.05 -12.88 -22.20
C GLU A 597 -16.34 -12.77 -23.55
N PHE A 598 -16.88 -13.42 -24.58
CA PHE A 598 -16.40 -13.30 -25.96
C PHE A 598 -16.59 -11.88 -26.49
N ASP A 599 -17.77 -11.28 -26.30
CA ASP A 599 -18.05 -9.91 -26.74
C ASP A 599 -17.16 -8.87 -26.03
N TRP A 600 -16.80 -9.10 -24.76
CA TRP A 600 -15.92 -8.24 -23.98
C TRP A 600 -14.46 -8.33 -24.44
N PHE A 601 -14.00 -9.53 -24.82
CA PHE A 601 -12.59 -9.80 -25.12
C PHE A 601 -12.25 -9.61 -26.60
N TYR A 602 -13.06 -10.15 -27.52
CA TYR A 602 -12.76 -10.17 -28.97
C TYR A 602 -13.41 -9.05 -29.77
N GLN A 603 -14.44 -8.37 -29.25
CA GLN A 603 -15.10 -7.25 -29.93
C GLN A 603 -14.72 -5.92 -29.26
N ALA A 604 -15.37 -4.81 -29.65
CA ALA A 604 -15.12 -3.45 -29.14
C ALA A 604 -15.53 -3.21 -27.66
N GLY A 605 -15.53 -4.28 -26.84
CA GLY A 605 -15.77 -4.26 -25.41
C GLY A 605 -14.51 -3.91 -24.59
N GLY A 606 -14.37 -4.51 -23.41
CA GLY A 606 -13.34 -4.10 -22.46
C GLY A 606 -11.90 -4.44 -22.88
N GLY A 607 -11.66 -5.57 -23.54
CA GLY A 607 -10.34 -5.94 -24.07
C GLY A 607 -9.75 -4.84 -24.96
N ALA A 608 -10.56 -4.35 -25.90
CA ALA A 608 -10.25 -3.21 -26.77
C ALA A 608 -9.92 -1.90 -26.02
N THR A 609 -10.43 -1.72 -24.79
CA THR A 609 -10.15 -0.51 -23.99
C THR A 609 -8.90 -0.63 -23.10
N VAL A 610 -8.50 -1.86 -22.76
CA VAL A 610 -7.31 -2.15 -21.94
C VAL A 610 -6.05 -2.24 -22.80
N TYR A 611 -6.13 -2.86 -23.97
CA TYR A 611 -5.02 -3.11 -24.90
C TYR A 611 -5.28 -2.52 -26.27
N ALA A 612 -5.64 -1.23 -26.32
CA ALA A 612 -6.14 -0.57 -27.52
C ALA A 612 -5.17 -0.65 -28.72
N ASP A 613 -3.88 -0.47 -28.48
CA ASP A 613 -2.79 -0.58 -29.47
C ASP A 613 -2.70 -1.97 -30.11
N ARG A 614 -2.87 -3.03 -29.29
CA ARG A 614 -2.85 -4.43 -29.77
C ARG A 614 -4.18 -4.83 -30.41
N TYR A 615 -5.28 -4.32 -29.89
CA TYR A 615 -6.61 -4.55 -30.42
C TYR A 615 -6.80 -3.88 -31.80
N GLU A 616 -6.18 -2.72 -32.03
CA GLU A 616 -6.13 -2.11 -33.36
C GLU A 616 -5.46 -3.04 -34.38
N ALA A 617 -4.30 -3.61 -34.06
CA ALA A 617 -3.61 -4.57 -34.93
C ALA A 617 -4.41 -5.87 -35.17
N PHE A 618 -5.12 -6.37 -34.15
CA PHE A 618 -6.02 -7.53 -34.27
C PHE A 618 -7.26 -7.23 -35.12
N ARG A 619 -7.93 -6.10 -34.88
CA ARG A 619 -9.11 -5.64 -35.61
C ARG A 619 -8.79 -5.36 -37.08
N ASP A 620 -7.69 -4.65 -37.35
CA ASP A 620 -7.37 -4.14 -38.69
C ASP A 620 -6.79 -5.21 -39.63
N HIS A 621 -6.50 -6.40 -39.11
CA HIS A 621 -6.29 -7.61 -39.92
C HIS A 621 -7.58 -8.10 -40.61
N ILE A 622 -8.75 -7.69 -40.11
CA ILE A 622 -10.07 -8.04 -40.65
C ILE A 622 -10.66 -6.86 -41.45
N PRO A 623 -11.21 -7.08 -42.66
CA PRO A 623 -11.89 -6.06 -43.45
C PRO A 623 -13.04 -5.40 -42.68
N ARG A 624 -13.22 -4.10 -42.87
CA ARG A 624 -14.09 -3.25 -42.05
C ARG A 624 -15.55 -3.73 -41.98
N GLU A 625 -16.04 -4.34 -43.06
CA GLU A 625 -17.36 -4.96 -43.18
C GLU A 625 -17.53 -6.21 -42.30
N GLU A 626 -16.45 -6.95 -42.01
CA GLU A 626 -16.44 -8.15 -41.16
C GLU A 626 -16.12 -7.85 -39.68
N GLN A 627 -15.62 -6.65 -39.35
CA GLN A 627 -15.20 -6.25 -37.98
C GLN A 627 -16.34 -6.20 -36.93
N HIS A 628 -17.58 -6.48 -37.32
CA HIS A 628 -18.72 -6.55 -36.40
C HIS A 628 -18.79 -7.90 -35.65
N ASP A 629 -18.14 -8.94 -36.18
CA ASP A 629 -17.89 -10.20 -35.48
C ASP A 629 -16.49 -10.74 -35.81
N LEU A 630 -15.51 -10.30 -35.03
CA LEU A 630 -14.11 -10.70 -35.23
C LEU A 630 -13.91 -12.22 -35.06
N VAL A 631 -14.61 -12.89 -34.13
CA VAL A 631 -14.45 -14.35 -33.92
C VAL A 631 -14.88 -15.13 -35.17
N ALA A 632 -16.04 -14.80 -35.74
CA ALA A 632 -16.51 -15.41 -36.98
C ALA A 632 -15.61 -15.06 -38.18
N ALA A 633 -15.13 -13.81 -38.25
CA ALA A 633 -14.25 -13.35 -39.33
C ALA A 633 -12.87 -14.05 -39.32
N TYR A 634 -12.30 -14.30 -38.15
CA TYR A 634 -11.08 -15.10 -38.00
C TYR A 634 -11.32 -16.58 -38.30
N HIS A 635 -12.41 -17.17 -37.78
CA HIS A 635 -12.78 -18.56 -38.07
C HIS A 635 -12.88 -18.85 -39.59
N LYS A 636 -13.50 -17.93 -40.34
CA LYS A 636 -13.58 -17.99 -41.82
C LYS A 636 -12.20 -18.02 -42.49
N ARG A 637 -11.20 -17.32 -41.94
CA ARG A 637 -9.83 -17.26 -42.48
C ARG A 637 -9.03 -18.51 -42.15
N PHE A 638 -9.27 -19.13 -40.99
CA PHE A 638 -8.67 -20.42 -40.64
C PHE A 638 -9.13 -21.59 -41.52
N HIS A 639 -10.31 -21.46 -42.10
CA HIS A 639 -10.89 -22.40 -43.07
C HIS A 639 -10.68 -21.95 -44.52
N SER A 640 -9.79 -20.99 -44.77
CA SER A 640 -9.41 -20.60 -46.13
C SER A 640 -8.68 -21.74 -46.84
N ALA A 641 -8.97 -21.93 -48.13
CA ALA A 641 -8.17 -22.80 -49.00
C ALA A 641 -6.80 -22.20 -49.35
N ASP A 642 -6.59 -20.90 -49.07
CA ASP A 642 -5.34 -20.18 -49.23
C ASP A 642 -4.48 -20.29 -47.94
N PRO A 643 -3.30 -20.94 -48.00
CA PRO A 643 -2.42 -21.08 -46.84
C PRO A 643 -1.86 -19.76 -46.31
N GLU A 644 -1.67 -18.73 -47.15
CA GLU A 644 -1.12 -17.44 -46.72
C GLU A 644 -2.15 -16.68 -45.87
N ILE A 645 -3.41 -16.67 -46.31
CA ILE A 645 -4.54 -16.10 -45.53
C ILE A 645 -4.68 -16.80 -44.17
N LYS A 646 -4.58 -18.14 -44.16
CA LYS A 646 -4.66 -18.94 -42.93
C LYS A 646 -3.53 -18.59 -41.96
N ALA A 647 -2.28 -18.64 -42.41
CA ALA A 647 -1.11 -18.40 -41.57
C ALA A 647 -1.03 -16.96 -41.05
N ALA A 648 -1.40 -15.97 -41.88
CA ALA A 648 -1.43 -14.57 -41.48
C ALA A 648 -2.47 -14.30 -40.40
N ALA A 649 -3.67 -14.88 -40.54
CA ALA A 649 -4.71 -14.83 -39.52
C ALA A 649 -4.27 -15.53 -38.23
N ALA A 650 -3.53 -16.65 -38.33
CA ALA A 650 -3.16 -17.47 -37.17
C ALA A 650 -2.14 -16.73 -36.30
N ARG A 651 -1.13 -16.13 -36.94
CA ARG A 651 -0.18 -15.22 -36.28
C ARG A 651 -0.88 -14.04 -35.61
N SER A 652 -1.88 -13.43 -36.26
CA SER A 652 -2.60 -12.28 -35.69
C SER A 652 -3.47 -12.64 -34.48
N TRP A 653 -4.20 -13.76 -34.54
CA TRP A 653 -5.00 -14.27 -33.41
C TRP A 653 -4.12 -14.68 -32.22
N SER A 654 -3.10 -15.51 -32.45
CA SER A 654 -2.18 -15.92 -31.37
C SER A 654 -1.39 -14.73 -30.81
N ALA A 655 -1.13 -13.69 -31.60
CA ALA A 655 -0.52 -12.46 -31.09
C ALA A 655 -1.45 -11.70 -30.13
N TRP A 656 -2.75 -11.62 -30.42
CA TRP A 656 -3.75 -11.05 -29.52
C TRP A 656 -3.81 -11.80 -28.19
N GLU A 657 -3.99 -13.13 -28.24
CA GLU A 657 -4.08 -13.99 -27.05
C GLU A 657 -2.86 -13.91 -26.13
N LEU A 658 -1.66 -14.15 -26.69
CA LEU A 658 -0.41 -14.17 -25.91
C LEU A 658 -0.09 -12.79 -25.31
N SER A 659 -0.44 -11.69 -26.00
CA SER A 659 -0.15 -10.33 -25.54
C SER A 659 -1.11 -9.78 -24.49
N THR A 660 -2.27 -10.42 -24.30
CA THR A 660 -3.29 -10.05 -23.33
C THR A 660 -3.31 -10.97 -22.10
N GLY A 661 -2.74 -12.18 -22.21
CA GLY A 661 -2.61 -13.14 -21.10
C GLY A 661 -1.56 -12.79 -20.01
N THR A 662 -0.68 -11.81 -20.25
CA THR A 662 0.44 -11.46 -19.33
C THR A 662 0.41 -9.99 -18.89
N LEU A 663 0.94 -9.71 -17.69
CA LEU A 663 1.09 -8.34 -17.17
C LEU A 663 2.36 -7.65 -17.68
N HIS A 664 3.42 -8.43 -17.87
CA HIS A 664 4.69 -7.98 -18.44
C HIS A 664 4.84 -8.58 -19.83
N PHE A 665 4.78 -7.70 -20.82
CA PHE A 665 4.96 -8.05 -22.23
C PHE A 665 6.45 -8.20 -22.54
N ASP A 666 6.90 -9.42 -22.81
CA ASP A 666 8.22 -9.70 -23.38
C ASP A 666 8.07 -10.05 -24.87
N PRO A 667 8.47 -9.16 -25.80
CA PRO A 667 8.34 -9.40 -27.23
C PRO A 667 9.11 -10.65 -27.70
N ALA A 668 10.25 -10.97 -27.08
CA ALA A 668 11.12 -12.05 -27.54
C ALA A 668 10.51 -13.43 -27.22
N VAL A 669 9.90 -13.58 -26.03
CA VAL A 669 9.20 -14.81 -25.64
C VAL A 669 7.97 -15.04 -26.51
N GLN A 670 7.23 -13.99 -26.83
CA GLN A 670 6.03 -14.11 -27.67
C GLN A 670 6.38 -14.45 -29.13
N LEU A 671 7.41 -13.82 -29.71
CA LEU A 671 7.85 -14.14 -31.07
C LEU A 671 8.32 -15.59 -31.18
N ALA A 672 9.06 -16.10 -30.19
CA ALA A 672 9.50 -17.50 -30.17
C ALA A 672 8.32 -18.49 -30.21
N LEU A 673 7.24 -18.24 -29.45
CA LEU A 673 6.03 -19.07 -29.47
C LEU A 673 5.24 -18.96 -30.79
N LEU A 674 5.26 -17.81 -31.46
CA LEU A 674 4.59 -17.60 -32.76
C LEU A 674 5.35 -18.24 -33.92
N ASP A 675 6.66 -18.49 -33.75
CA ASP A 675 7.52 -19.18 -34.72
C ASP A 675 7.67 -20.69 -34.41
N GLU A 676 7.02 -21.22 -33.36
CA GLU A 676 6.91 -22.68 -33.15
C GLU A 676 6.09 -23.37 -34.24
N GLU A 677 6.62 -24.47 -34.77
CA GLU A 677 6.08 -25.12 -35.96
C GLU A 677 4.63 -25.62 -35.75
N ASN A 678 3.70 -25.02 -36.50
CA ASN A 678 2.26 -25.31 -36.45
C ASN A 678 1.55 -24.96 -35.12
N PHE A 679 2.20 -24.24 -34.18
CA PHE A 679 1.56 -23.82 -32.93
C PHE A 679 0.39 -22.86 -33.20
N ALA A 680 0.65 -21.73 -33.86
CA ALA A 680 -0.37 -20.70 -34.12
C ALA A 680 -1.58 -21.25 -34.88
N ASP A 681 -1.34 -22.07 -35.91
CA ASP A 681 -2.38 -22.75 -36.70
C ASP A 681 -3.27 -23.68 -35.86
N THR A 682 -2.66 -24.51 -35.02
CA THR A 682 -3.39 -25.44 -34.15
C THR A 682 -4.15 -24.69 -33.05
N PHE A 683 -3.50 -23.70 -32.44
CA PHE A 683 -4.03 -22.92 -31.33
C PHE A 683 -5.25 -22.09 -31.75
N ALA A 684 -5.09 -21.25 -32.79
CA ALA A 684 -6.14 -20.35 -33.27
C ALA A 684 -7.30 -21.10 -33.97
N GLY A 685 -6.98 -22.17 -34.71
CA GLY A 685 -7.98 -23.03 -35.36
C GLY A 685 -8.90 -23.72 -34.35
N MET A 686 -8.33 -24.30 -33.29
CA MET A 686 -9.12 -24.92 -32.22
C MET A 686 -9.89 -23.88 -31.40
N GLU A 687 -9.27 -22.77 -31.01
CA GLU A 687 -9.95 -21.72 -30.24
C GLU A 687 -11.19 -21.20 -30.96
N THR A 688 -11.06 -20.81 -32.22
CA THR A 688 -12.22 -20.34 -32.96
C THR A 688 -13.26 -21.43 -33.22
N HIS A 689 -12.86 -22.69 -33.49
CA HIS A 689 -13.80 -23.81 -33.61
C HIS A 689 -14.66 -23.97 -32.35
N TYR A 690 -14.06 -23.89 -31.16
CA TYR A 690 -14.82 -23.91 -29.92
C TYR A 690 -15.67 -22.64 -29.76
N PHE A 691 -15.11 -21.45 -30.01
CA PHE A 691 -15.79 -20.19 -29.70
C PHE A 691 -16.97 -19.87 -30.63
N VAL A 692 -16.89 -20.16 -31.94
CA VAL A 692 -18.05 -20.00 -32.85
C VAL A 692 -19.20 -20.96 -32.54
N ASN A 693 -18.88 -22.11 -31.91
CA ASN A 693 -19.86 -23.11 -31.48
C ASN A 693 -20.29 -22.94 -30.00
N GLY A 694 -20.01 -21.79 -29.36
CA GLY A 694 -20.39 -21.54 -27.96
C GLY A 694 -19.74 -22.51 -26.97
N CYS A 695 -18.52 -22.97 -27.27
CA CYS A 695 -17.81 -24.06 -26.60
C CYS A 695 -18.63 -25.36 -26.49
N PHE A 696 -19.57 -25.60 -27.41
CA PHE A 696 -20.48 -26.75 -27.41
C PHE A 696 -21.28 -26.92 -26.10
N ILE A 697 -21.55 -25.82 -25.40
CA ILE A 697 -22.38 -25.78 -24.18
C ILE A 697 -23.40 -24.63 -24.29
N GLU A 698 -24.44 -24.67 -23.46
CA GLU A 698 -25.41 -23.57 -23.40
C GLU A 698 -24.78 -22.31 -22.77
N ASP A 699 -25.20 -21.11 -23.19
CA ASP A 699 -24.71 -19.86 -22.60
C ASP A 699 -24.96 -19.85 -21.08
N GLY A 700 -23.87 -19.71 -20.32
CA GLY A 700 -23.90 -19.75 -18.86
C GLY A 700 -24.18 -21.13 -18.23
N GLN A 701 -24.16 -22.22 -18.99
CA GLN A 701 -24.45 -23.59 -18.52
C GLN A 701 -23.78 -23.94 -17.19
N ILE A 702 -22.48 -23.63 -17.05
CA ILE A 702 -21.72 -24.00 -15.84
C ILE A 702 -22.19 -23.27 -14.58
N LEU A 703 -22.84 -22.11 -14.71
CA LEU A 703 -23.33 -21.28 -13.59
C LEU A 703 -24.81 -21.53 -13.28
N LYS A 704 -25.52 -22.35 -14.07
CA LYS A 704 -26.92 -22.69 -13.80
C LYS A 704 -27.04 -23.44 -12.47
N LYS A 705 -28.05 -23.11 -11.67
CA LYS A 705 -28.28 -23.64 -10.31
C LYS A 705 -28.20 -25.18 -10.27
N GLU A 706 -28.89 -25.83 -11.21
CA GLU A 706 -28.99 -27.27 -11.36
C GLU A 706 -27.65 -27.94 -11.70
N ASN A 707 -26.72 -27.22 -12.33
CA ASN A 707 -25.37 -27.71 -12.64
C ASN A 707 -24.41 -27.44 -11.48
N ILE A 708 -24.52 -26.30 -10.81
CA ILE A 708 -23.77 -26.01 -9.58
C ILE A 708 -24.14 -26.98 -8.45
N ALA A 709 -25.43 -27.31 -8.30
CA ALA A 709 -25.91 -28.25 -7.30
C ALA A 709 -25.25 -29.63 -7.39
N LYS A 710 -24.95 -30.12 -8.62
CA LYS A 710 -24.26 -31.40 -8.86
C LYS A 710 -22.85 -31.44 -8.25
N ILE A 711 -22.17 -30.29 -8.15
CA ILE A 711 -20.78 -30.17 -7.70
C ILE A 711 -20.64 -29.43 -6.35
N ALA A 712 -21.74 -29.01 -5.74
CA ALA A 712 -21.72 -28.19 -4.52
C ALA A 712 -21.03 -28.88 -3.33
N HIS A 713 -21.02 -30.22 -3.30
CA HIS A 713 -20.35 -31.04 -2.29
C HIS A 713 -18.84 -31.18 -2.52
N ILE A 714 -18.33 -30.86 -3.72
CA ILE A 714 -16.92 -31.04 -4.08
C ILE A 714 -16.09 -29.90 -3.49
N PRO A 715 -15.05 -30.19 -2.67
CA PRO A 715 -14.10 -29.19 -2.18
C PRO A 715 -13.43 -28.44 -3.34
N ASN A 716 -13.76 -27.16 -3.49
CA ASN A 716 -13.19 -26.30 -4.52
C ASN A 716 -12.42 -25.15 -3.85
N ARG A 717 -11.22 -24.88 -4.35
CA ARG A 717 -10.39 -23.74 -3.91
C ARG A 717 -10.04 -22.87 -5.11
N ILE A 718 -10.76 -21.75 -5.22
CA ILE A 718 -10.44 -20.70 -6.18
C ILE A 718 -9.28 -19.89 -5.61
N GLU A 719 -8.10 -19.99 -6.21
CA GLU A 719 -6.93 -19.25 -5.72
C GLU A 719 -6.99 -17.78 -6.15
N ARG A 720 -7.37 -16.90 -5.20
CA ARG A 720 -7.02 -15.48 -5.29
C ARG A 720 -5.51 -15.34 -5.20
N GLN A 721 -4.83 -15.15 -6.34
CA GLN A 721 -3.49 -14.60 -6.31
C GLN A 721 -3.54 -13.22 -5.63
N ARG A 722 -2.85 -13.08 -4.50
CA ARG A 722 -2.53 -11.77 -3.93
C ARG A 722 -1.66 -11.04 -4.95
N ILE A 723 -1.89 -9.74 -5.14
CA ILE A 723 -0.99 -8.88 -5.91
C ILE A 723 0.35 -8.83 -5.16
N SER A 724 1.25 -9.71 -5.58
CA SER A 724 2.67 -9.72 -5.24
C SER A 724 3.40 -9.39 -6.53
N THR A 725 4.38 -8.50 -6.46
CA THR A 725 5.15 -7.99 -7.62
C THR A 725 6.17 -9.02 -8.16
N SER A 726 5.84 -10.31 -8.10
CA SER A 726 6.73 -11.44 -8.43
C SER A 726 6.02 -12.65 -9.06
N SER A 727 4.76 -12.51 -9.49
CA SER A 727 3.99 -13.54 -10.20
C SER A 727 3.71 -13.09 -11.64
N GLN A 728 4.30 -13.77 -12.63
CA GLN A 728 4.34 -13.30 -14.04
C GLN A 728 3.09 -13.62 -14.90
N TRP A 729 1.93 -13.95 -14.33
CA TRP A 729 0.76 -14.40 -15.10
C TRP A 729 -0.56 -13.70 -14.69
N LEU A 730 -1.34 -13.26 -15.69
CA LEU A 730 -2.66 -12.60 -15.66
C LEU A 730 -2.80 -11.15 -15.12
N PRO A 731 -3.43 -10.27 -15.92
CA PRO A 731 -4.11 -9.05 -15.45
C PRO A 731 -5.65 -9.16 -15.42
N ILE A 732 -6.28 -8.36 -14.54
CA ILE A 732 -7.70 -7.92 -14.52
C ILE A 732 -8.80 -8.99 -14.40
N GLN A 733 -8.64 -10.19 -14.95
CA GLN A 733 -9.56 -11.32 -14.80
C GLN A 733 -9.86 -11.62 -13.31
N THR A 734 -8.90 -11.34 -12.42
CA THR A 734 -8.99 -11.47 -10.95
C THR A 734 -10.14 -10.68 -10.31
N VAL A 735 -10.56 -9.54 -10.87
CA VAL A 735 -11.73 -8.79 -10.35
C VAL A 735 -13.02 -9.56 -10.62
N TYR A 736 -13.18 -10.11 -11.82
CA TYR A 736 -14.29 -11.00 -12.17
C TYR A 736 -14.27 -12.30 -11.33
N HIS A 737 -13.09 -12.87 -11.06
CA HIS A 737 -12.98 -14.06 -10.20
C HIS A 737 -13.35 -13.80 -8.75
N CYS A 738 -13.16 -12.58 -8.25
CA CYS A 738 -13.61 -12.22 -6.90
C CYS A 738 -15.14 -12.25 -6.76
N ILE A 739 -15.88 -11.98 -7.84
CA ILE A 739 -17.35 -11.99 -7.89
C ILE A 739 -17.86 -13.44 -8.01
N ILE A 740 -17.33 -14.24 -8.93
CA ILE A 740 -17.74 -15.65 -9.10
C ILE A 740 -17.43 -16.46 -7.82
N ALA A 741 -16.24 -16.28 -7.23
CA ALA A 741 -15.87 -16.96 -5.99
C ALA A 741 -16.74 -16.54 -4.79
N ALA A 742 -17.20 -15.29 -4.75
CA ALA A 742 -18.14 -14.83 -3.72
C ALA A 742 -19.51 -15.50 -3.88
N ALA A 743 -20.06 -15.55 -5.10
CA ALA A 743 -21.31 -16.24 -5.39
C ALA A 743 -21.25 -17.74 -5.05
N PHE A 744 -20.14 -18.41 -5.35
CA PHE A 744 -19.94 -19.83 -5.05
C PHE A 744 -19.83 -20.12 -3.54
N ALA A 745 -19.06 -19.30 -2.81
CA ALA A 745 -18.93 -19.39 -1.35
C ALA A 745 -20.24 -19.07 -0.60
N MET A 746 -21.13 -18.29 -1.21
CA MET A 746 -22.48 -18.06 -0.70
C MET A 746 -23.39 -19.30 -0.93
N ASN A 747 -23.32 -19.98 -2.08
CA ASN A 747 -24.20 -21.12 -2.34
C ASN A 747 -23.95 -22.32 -1.39
N GLN A 748 -22.68 -22.62 -1.06
CA GLN A 748 -22.33 -23.71 -0.11
C GLN A 748 -22.85 -23.52 1.33
N ARG A 749 -23.42 -22.35 1.69
CA ARG A 749 -23.99 -22.07 3.02
C ARG A 749 -25.52 -22.15 3.08
N GLY A 750 -26.18 -22.68 2.04
CA GLY A 750 -27.62 -23.00 2.07
C GLY A 750 -28.55 -21.82 1.73
N PHE A 751 -28.07 -20.83 0.99
CA PHE A 751 -28.87 -19.68 0.58
C PHE A 751 -29.56 -19.92 -0.79
N PRO A 752 -30.90 -19.91 -0.90
CA PRO A 752 -31.57 -20.19 -2.17
C PRO A 752 -31.44 -19.04 -3.19
N ASP A 753 -31.21 -19.42 -4.44
CA ASP A 753 -31.06 -18.56 -5.62
C ASP A 753 -32.25 -17.66 -5.90
N VAL A 754 -31.96 -16.38 -6.15
CA VAL A 754 -32.77 -15.49 -6.96
C VAL A 754 -31.82 -14.73 -7.89
N LEU A 755 -32.04 -14.86 -9.21
CA LEU A 755 -31.46 -14.07 -10.30
C LEU A 755 -29.95 -14.19 -10.59
N GLY A 756 -29.61 -15.21 -11.40
CA GLY A 756 -28.39 -15.20 -12.23
C GLY A 756 -28.43 -14.14 -13.36
N ALA A 757 -27.34 -14.06 -14.13
CA ALA A 757 -27.05 -13.12 -15.23
C ALA A 757 -26.62 -11.68 -14.85
N ASN A 758 -27.08 -11.11 -13.74
CA ASN A 758 -27.06 -9.65 -13.57
C ASN A 758 -25.85 -9.01 -12.87
N TRP A 759 -24.96 -9.80 -12.27
CA TRP A 759 -23.69 -9.32 -11.72
C TRP A 759 -22.68 -8.80 -12.76
N PHE A 760 -22.95 -8.96 -14.06
CA PHE A 760 -21.89 -9.11 -15.05
C PHE A 760 -21.48 -7.90 -15.90
N ARG A 761 -22.15 -6.74 -15.76
CA ARG A 761 -21.75 -5.51 -16.46
C ARG A 761 -20.96 -4.50 -15.60
N ILE A 762 -20.64 -4.86 -14.35
CA ILE A 762 -19.98 -3.97 -13.37
C ILE A 762 -18.44 -4.08 -13.46
N ALA A 763 -17.83 -3.54 -14.53
CA ALA A 763 -16.46 -3.00 -14.52
C ALA A 763 -16.11 -2.32 -15.86
N VAL A 764 -15.37 -1.20 -15.78
CA VAL A 764 -14.77 -0.44 -16.90
C VAL A 764 -15.72 0.38 -17.77
N VAL A 765 -15.86 1.67 -17.43
CA VAL A 765 -16.11 2.75 -18.42
C VAL A 765 -15.13 3.90 -18.14
N ARG A 766 -14.39 4.32 -19.17
CA ARG A 766 -13.45 5.45 -19.10
C ARG A 766 -14.19 6.78 -19.26
N THR A 767 -14.28 7.59 -18.21
CA THR A 767 -14.25 9.06 -18.34
C THR A 767 -13.14 9.61 -17.47
N ARG A 768 -12.43 10.66 -17.92
CA ARG A 768 -11.13 11.10 -17.37
C ARG A 768 -11.17 11.71 -15.95
N ARG A 769 -12.23 11.55 -15.15
CA ARG A 769 -12.31 12.14 -13.79
C ARG A 769 -13.06 11.40 -12.70
N TYR A 770 -13.82 10.33 -12.98
CA TYR A 770 -14.53 9.58 -11.93
C TYR A 770 -14.43 8.08 -12.17
N ILE A 771 -13.74 7.38 -11.26
CA ILE A 771 -13.69 5.92 -11.18
C ILE A 771 -14.73 5.51 -10.14
N PHE A 772 -15.57 4.51 -10.42
CA PHE A 772 -16.30 3.81 -9.36
C PHE A 772 -15.31 2.99 -8.54
N LEU A 773 -14.70 3.63 -7.54
CA LEU A 773 -14.00 2.97 -6.45
C LEU A 773 -15.03 2.63 -5.38
N VAL A 774 -15.50 1.37 -5.35
CA VAL A 774 -16.03 0.81 -4.11
C VAL A 774 -14.80 0.68 -3.19
N HIS A 775 -14.75 1.49 -2.14
CA HIS A 775 -13.58 1.56 -1.28
C HIS A 775 -13.47 0.28 -0.44
N LYS A 776 -12.26 -0.05 0.03
CA LYS A 776 -12.01 -1.30 0.75
C LYS A 776 -12.85 -1.42 2.04
N SER A 777 -13.24 -0.29 2.64
CA SER A 777 -14.18 -0.19 3.76
C SER A 777 -15.59 -0.69 3.43
N ASP A 778 -16.05 -0.41 2.22
CA ASP A 778 -17.47 -0.52 1.85
C ASP A 778 -17.82 -2.00 1.62
N CYS A 779 -16.88 -2.73 1.02
CA CYS A 779 -16.92 -4.20 0.92
C CYS A 779 -16.84 -4.91 2.29
N VAL A 780 -16.36 -4.26 3.36
CA VAL A 780 -16.37 -4.83 4.71
C VAL A 780 -17.69 -4.54 5.43
N ALA A 781 -18.29 -3.35 5.21
CA ALA A 781 -19.58 -3.00 5.80
C ALA A 781 -20.76 -3.84 5.28
N VAL A 782 -20.75 -4.20 3.98
CA VAL A 782 -21.83 -4.96 3.31
C VAL A 782 -21.70 -6.48 3.50
N ALA A 783 -20.59 -6.96 4.10
CA ALA A 783 -20.30 -8.38 4.26
C ALA A 783 -21.17 -9.07 5.34
N GLY A 784 -22.44 -9.35 5.03
CA GLY A 784 -23.31 -10.19 5.87
C GLY A 784 -24.83 -10.05 5.69
N LYS A 785 -25.33 -9.04 4.96
CA LYS A 785 -26.76 -8.78 4.82
C LYS A 785 -27.26 -9.04 3.39
N ARG A 786 -28.19 -10.00 3.25
CA ARG A 786 -28.59 -10.64 1.99
C ARG A 786 -29.47 -9.75 1.09
N GLU A 787 -30.44 -9.03 1.65
CA GLU A 787 -31.44 -8.28 0.87
C GLU A 787 -30.89 -6.99 0.25
N ILE A 788 -29.99 -6.33 0.98
CA ILE A 788 -29.21 -5.15 0.57
C ILE A 788 -28.56 -5.34 -0.80
N LEU A 789 -27.87 -6.47 -0.96
CA LEU A 789 -27.12 -6.78 -2.18
C LEU A 789 -28.08 -7.05 -3.36
N THR A 790 -29.24 -7.64 -3.09
CA THR A 790 -30.28 -7.93 -4.11
C THR A 790 -30.93 -6.65 -4.65
N LYS A 791 -31.33 -5.70 -3.78
CA LYS A 791 -31.91 -4.40 -4.22
C LYS A 791 -30.96 -3.60 -5.11
N LEU A 792 -29.66 -3.70 -4.82
CA LEU A 792 -28.57 -3.07 -5.57
C LEU A 792 -28.41 -3.68 -6.97
N ILE A 793 -28.63 -4.99 -7.08
CA ILE A 793 -28.62 -5.74 -8.34
C ILE A 793 -29.86 -5.39 -9.16
N ASP A 794 -31.08 -5.54 -8.63
CA ASP A 794 -32.33 -5.34 -9.39
C ASP A 794 -32.42 -3.95 -10.04
N SER A 795 -31.97 -2.91 -9.32
CA SER A 795 -31.88 -1.53 -9.83
C SER A 795 -30.92 -1.38 -11.02
N TYR A 796 -29.85 -2.19 -11.06
CA TYR A 796 -28.84 -2.22 -12.13
C TYR A 796 -29.27 -3.09 -13.32
N VAL A 797 -30.34 -3.87 -13.20
CA VAL A 797 -30.93 -4.68 -14.29
C VAL A 797 -31.89 -3.86 -15.13
N ALA A 798 -32.74 -3.07 -14.46
CA ALA A 798 -33.64 -2.12 -15.13
C ALA A 798 -32.88 -1.13 -16.05
N TYR A 799 -31.64 -0.79 -15.71
CA TYR A 799 -30.70 0.01 -16.51
C TYR A 799 -30.43 -0.57 -17.92
N HIS A 800 -30.55 -1.88 -18.11
CA HIS A 800 -30.02 -2.55 -19.29
C HIS A 800 -31.04 -3.14 -20.27
N GLY A 801 -32.33 -2.95 -20.01
CA GLY A 801 -33.43 -3.37 -20.87
C GLY A 801 -34.04 -2.30 -21.79
N SER A 802 -33.49 -1.07 -21.81
CA SER A 802 -34.04 0.07 -22.57
C SER A 802 -33.03 0.70 -23.53
N GLU A 803 -33.52 1.15 -24.69
CA GLU A 803 -32.73 1.80 -25.74
C GLU A 803 -32.23 3.20 -25.34
N PRO A 804 -31.12 3.71 -25.92
CA PRO A 804 -30.57 5.02 -25.59
C PRO A 804 -31.47 6.14 -26.16
N PRO A 805 -31.75 7.22 -25.42
CA PRO A 805 -30.67 8.06 -24.86
C PRO A 805 -30.95 8.77 -23.52
N LEU A 806 -29.99 8.74 -22.59
CA LEU A 806 -29.53 9.84 -21.71
C LEU A 806 -28.48 9.26 -20.74
N ARG A 807 -27.43 10.02 -20.38
CA ARG A 807 -26.27 9.50 -19.63
C ARG A 807 -26.18 9.94 -18.16
N CYS A 808 -27.15 10.73 -17.66
CA CYS A 808 -27.08 11.32 -16.31
C CYS A 808 -28.10 10.72 -15.33
N ASP A 809 -29.35 10.56 -15.73
CA ASP A 809 -30.45 10.03 -14.88
C ASP A 809 -30.17 8.59 -14.40
N ILE A 810 -29.55 7.79 -15.26
CA ILE A 810 -29.11 6.41 -14.98
C ILE A 810 -28.06 6.36 -13.87
N LEU A 811 -27.07 7.26 -13.90
CA LEU A 811 -25.99 7.27 -12.90
C LEU A 811 -26.53 7.65 -11.51
N VAL A 812 -27.48 8.59 -11.49
CA VAL A 812 -28.19 9.01 -10.28
C VAL A 812 -29.01 7.85 -9.70
N LYS A 813 -29.78 7.12 -10.54
CA LYS A 813 -30.54 5.91 -10.11
C LYS A 813 -29.63 4.82 -9.53
N ALA A 814 -28.50 4.53 -10.18
CA ALA A 814 -27.56 3.53 -9.70
C ALA A 814 -26.92 3.91 -8.34
N ARG A 815 -26.55 5.17 -8.15
CA ARG A 815 -26.02 5.66 -6.87
C ARG A 815 -27.10 5.74 -5.77
N ALA A 816 -28.35 6.08 -6.12
CA ALA A 816 -29.47 6.03 -5.19
C ALA A 816 -29.72 4.60 -4.66
N ALA A 817 -29.57 3.56 -5.50
CA ALA A 817 -29.66 2.17 -5.06
C ALA A 817 -28.53 1.78 -4.08
N VAL A 818 -27.29 2.26 -4.30
CA VAL A 818 -26.18 2.07 -3.35
C VAL A 818 -26.46 2.76 -2.01
N LEU A 819 -26.98 3.98 -2.03
CA LEU A 819 -27.34 4.70 -0.81
C LEU A 819 -28.47 3.99 -0.06
N SER A 820 -29.55 3.59 -0.75
CA SER A 820 -30.64 2.81 -0.16
C SER A 820 -30.18 1.49 0.48
N ALA A 821 -29.18 0.83 -0.12
CA ALA A 821 -28.57 -0.38 0.40
C ALA A 821 -27.76 -0.10 1.68
N MET A 822 -26.95 0.96 1.69
CA MET A 822 -26.12 1.31 2.85
C MET A 822 -26.94 1.80 4.06
N ARG A 823 -28.13 2.38 3.86
CA ARG A 823 -29.07 2.78 4.94
C ARG A 823 -29.44 1.63 5.88
N GLU A 824 -29.51 0.40 5.38
CA GLU A 824 -29.83 -0.79 6.17
C GLU A 824 -28.65 -1.27 7.06
N ILE A 825 -27.49 -0.60 6.99
CA ILE A 825 -26.29 -0.88 7.80
C ILE A 825 -25.97 0.36 8.64
N ASP A 826 -26.42 0.36 9.89
CA ASP A 826 -26.17 1.48 10.80
C ASP A 826 -24.80 1.35 11.49
N THR A 827 -23.77 1.84 10.81
CA THR A 827 -22.40 1.90 11.32
C THR A 827 -21.71 3.17 10.81
N TYR A 828 -20.75 3.71 11.59
CA TYR A 828 -19.97 4.88 11.19
C TYR A 828 -19.35 4.75 9.79
N ALA A 829 -18.81 3.56 9.45
CA ALA A 829 -18.23 3.30 8.13
C ALA A 829 -19.27 3.36 6.99
N SER A 830 -20.48 2.85 7.23
CA SER A 830 -21.59 2.94 6.26
C SER A 830 -22.11 4.36 6.12
N GLN A 831 -22.31 5.08 7.24
CA GLN A 831 -22.74 6.48 7.26
C GLN A 831 -21.73 7.37 6.52
N LYS A 832 -20.42 7.18 6.77
CA LYS A 832 -19.35 7.88 6.08
C LYS A 832 -19.34 7.57 4.58
N GLY A 833 -19.45 6.31 4.20
CA GLY A 833 -19.50 5.92 2.78
C GLY A 833 -20.73 6.46 2.05
N GLN A 834 -21.89 6.56 2.73
CA GLN A 834 -23.09 7.21 2.19
C GLN A 834 -22.86 8.70 1.93
N LEU A 835 -22.28 9.41 2.90
CA LEU A 835 -21.93 10.82 2.73
C LEU A 835 -20.91 11.01 1.60
N ASP A 836 -19.81 10.24 1.59
CA ASP A 836 -18.78 10.30 0.54
C ASP A 836 -19.41 10.04 -0.86
N HIS A 837 -20.31 9.07 -0.98
CA HIS A 837 -21.04 8.81 -2.22
C HIS A 837 -21.98 9.95 -2.62
N LEU A 838 -22.80 10.50 -1.72
CA LEU A 838 -23.68 11.63 -1.99
C LEU A 838 -22.87 12.86 -2.48
N MET A 839 -21.79 13.16 -1.78
CA MET A 839 -20.89 14.28 -2.10
C MET A 839 -20.26 14.11 -3.49
N GLU A 840 -19.80 12.91 -3.86
CA GLU A 840 -19.22 12.67 -5.20
C GLU A 840 -20.20 12.90 -6.37
N VAL A 841 -21.47 12.49 -6.23
CA VAL A 841 -22.48 12.66 -7.32
C VAL A 841 -23.26 13.97 -7.26
N MET A 842 -23.07 14.79 -6.23
CA MET A 842 -23.68 16.12 -6.10
C MET A 842 -23.58 16.99 -7.37
N PRO A 843 -22.43 17.07 -8.10
CA PRO A 843 -22.34 17.85 -9.34
C PRO A 843 -23.19 17.33 -10.50
N LEU A 844 -23.67 16.09 -10.41
CA LEU A 844 -24.50 15.41 -11.42
C LEU A 844 -25.98 15.38 -11.00
N MET A 845 -26.27 15.40 -9.70
CA MET A 845 -27.63 15.60 -9.17
C MET A 845 -28.20 16.98 -9.52
N TRP A 846 -27.36 18.01 -9.68
CA TRP A 846 -27.77 19.35 -10.13
C TRP A 846 -28.51 19.37 -11.48
N LEU A 847 -28.46 18.28 -12.25
CA LEU A 847 -29.15 18.12 -13.54
C LEU A 847 -30.36 17.17 -13.46
N SER A 848 -30.73 16.70 -12.26
CA SER A 848 -31.78 15.68 -12.03
C SER A 848 -32.75 16.15 -10.93
N PRO A 849 -34.09 16.08 -11.14
CA PRO A 849 -35.08 16.54 -10.16
C PRO A 849 -35.28 15.58 -8.97
N THR A 850 -34.27 14.79 -8.62
CA THR A 850 -34.30 13.80 -7.54
C THR A 850 -33.79 14.43 -6.24
N ASP A 851 -34.65 14.50 -5.22
CA ASP A 851 -34.41 15.16 -3.91
C ASP A 851 -33.22 14.63 -3.08
N SER A 852 -32.47 13.63 -3.55
CA SER A 852 -31.39 12.98 -2.80
C SER A 852 -30.27 13.92 -2.32
N GLY A 853 -30.03 15.04 -3.02
CA GLY A 853 -29.07 16.06 -2.58
C GLY A 853 -29.49 16.79 -1.30
N HIS A 854 -30.80 16.85 -1.02
CA HIS A 854 -31.34 17.60 0.11
C HIS A 854 -31.07 16.95 1.48
N PHE A 855 -30.63 15.68 1.52
CA PHE A 855 -30.42 14.95 2.78
C PHE A 855 -28.95 14.87 3.22
N ILE A 856 -28.02 15.40 2.43
CA ILE A 856 -26.58 15.51 2.76
C ILE A 856 -26.33 16.08 4.17
N PRO A 857 -26.98 17.20 4.60
CA PRO A 857 -26.76 17.75 5.94
C PRO A 857 -27.10 16.77 7.06
N SER A 858 -28.16 15.96 6.89
CA SER A 858 -28.55 14.97 7.88
C SER A 858 -27.49 13.87 8.07
N TYR A 859 -26.79 13.45 7.01
CA TYR A 859 -25.66 12.52 7.15
C TYR A 859 -24.42 13.16 7.79
N MET A 860 -24.18 14.47 7.55
CA MET A 860 -23.12 15.20 8.23
C MET A 860 -23.35 15.27 9.75
N LEU A 861 -24.59 15.53 10.20
CA LEU A 861 -24.94 15.58 11.63
C LEU A 861 -24.79 14.25 12.37
N ARG A 862 -24.99 13.12 11.69
CA ARG A 862 -24.77 11.76 12.26
C ARG A 862 -23.29 11.43 12.43
N LEU A 863 -22.43 12.03 11.60
CA LEU A 863 -20.97 11.89 11.64
C LEU A 863 -20.29 12.98 12.50
N SER A 864 -21.07 13.77 13.25
CA SER A 864 -20.63 14.93 14.04
C SER A 864 -19.86 15.98 13.22
N ARG A 865 -20.18 16.13 11.93
CA ARG A 865 -19.61 17.14 11.02
C ARG A 865 -20.51 18.39 11.02
N ASP A 866 -20.77 18.92 12.21
CA ASP A 866 -21.85 19.87 12.45
C ASP A 866 -21.59 21.24 11.80
N GLN A 867 -20.35 21.74 11.87
CA GLN A 867 -19.98 23.00 11.21
C GLN A 867 -19.99 22.87 9.68
N GLU A 868 -19.60 21.72 9.13
CA GLU A 868 -19.70 21.43 7.70
C GLU A 868 -21.14 21.30 7.21
N CYS A 869 -22.03 20.73 8.03
CA CYS A 869 -23.48 20.75 7.81
C CYS A 869 -24.00 22.18 7.66
N TYR A 870 -23.54 23.11 8.51
CA TYR A 870 -23.93 24.52 8.44
C TYR A 870 -23.44 25.20 7.14
N TYR A 871 -22.15 25.05 6.81
CA TYR A 871 -21.58 25.57 5.56
C TYR A 871 -22.30 25.04 4.32
N PHE A 872 -22.68 23.75 4.32
CA PHE A 872 -23.43 23.14 3.23
C PHE A 872 -24.81 23.80 3.05
N ILE A 873 -25.56 23.98 4.14
CA ILE A 873 -26.90 24.59 4.11
C ILE A 873 -26.86 26.02 3.56
N ILE A 874 -25.87 26.82 3.98
CA ILE A 874 -25.66 28.18 3.45
C ILE A 874 -25.32 28.13 1.96
N TRP A 875 -24.30 27.38 1.58
CA TRP A 875 -23.83 27.28 0.19
C TRP A 875 -24.95 26.84 -0.77
N TRP A 876 -25.73 25.83 -0.38
CA TRP A 876 -26.84 25.28 -1.16
C TRP A 876 -27.95 26.31 -1.43
N ASN A 877 -28.18 27.24 -0.49
CA ASN A 877 -29.22 28.26 -0.62
C ASN A 877 -28.74 29.52 -1.39
N ILE A 878 -27.44 29.75 -1.55
CA ILE A 878 -26.89 30.90 -2.29
C ILE A 878 -27.03 30.73 -3.82
N GLU A 879 -26.76 29.55 -4.39
CA GLU A 879 -26.70 29.39 -5.86
C GLU A 879 -28.03 28.90 -6.49
N PRO A 880 -28.51 29.46 -7.62
CA PRO A 880 -29.75 29.02 -8.26
C PRO A 880 -29.56 27.72 -9.06
N PRO A 881 -30.41 26.69 -8.90
CA PRO A 881 -30.23 25.37 -9.53
C PRO A 881 -30.40 25.37 -11.06
N CYS A 882 -30.76 26.50 -11.67
CA CYS A 882 -31.00 26.62 -13.12
C CYS A 882 -29.83 27.25 -13.90
N SER A 883 -28.75 27.70 -13.23
CA SER A 883 -27.58 28.27 -13.89
C SER A 883 -26.56 27.16 -14.23
N PRO A 884 -26.14 26.99 -15.49
CA PRO A 884 -25.19 25.93 -15.85
C PRO A 884 -23.84 26.17 -15.16
N PRO A 885 -23.36 25.26 -14.29
CA PRO A 885 -22.15 25.50 -13.53
C PRO A 885 -20.94 25.50 -14.46
N ASN A 886 -20.09 26.52 -14.33
CA ASN A 886 -18.77 26.51 -14.93
C ASN A 886 -18.00 25.32 -14.32
N TRP A 887 -17.57 24.36 -15.15
CA TRP A 887 -17.02 23.05 -14.76
C TRP A 887 -15.66 23.10 -14.01
N LYS A 888 -15.29 24.28 -13.48
CA LYS A 888 -14.07 24.55 -12.72
C LYS A 888 -14.22 24.51 -11.19
N GLY A 889 -15.43 24.35 -10.64
CA GLY A 889 -15.58 23.77 -9.29
C GLY A 889 -16.69 24.33 -8.40
N PRO A 890 -17.77 23.56 -8.13
CA PRO A 890 -18.67 23.80 -7.00
C PRO A 890 -17.91 23.75 -5.65
N TRP A 891 -16.93 22.85 -5.55
CA TRP A 891 -16.05 22.64 -4.40
C TRP A 891 -15.19 23.83 -3.99
N LEU A 892 -14.92 24.75 -4.92
CA LEU A 892 -14.19 25.99 -4.60
C LEU A 892 -15.08 26.96 -3.82
N ARG A 893 -16.40 26.95 -4.06
CA ARG A 893 -17.37 27.84 -3.40
C ARG A 893 -17.94 27.33 -2.09
N TYR A 894 -18.04 26.01 -1.91
CA TYR A 894 -18.27 25.43 -0.58
C TYR A 894 -17.17 25.82 0.45
N ARG A 895 -15.96 26.14 -0.04
CA ARG A 895 -14.88 26.71 0.80
C ARG A 895 -15.00 28.22 1.02
N GLU A 896 -15.80 28.94 0.23
CA GLU A 896 -16.06 30.38 0.40
C GLU A 896 -17.08 30.63 1.53
N THR A 897 -17.91 29.63 1.88
CA THR A 897 -18.80 29.67 3.07
C THR A 897 -18.12 29.24 4.37
N ALA A 898 -16.86 28.80 4.33
CA ALA A 898 -16.12 28.40 5.52
C ALA A 898 -15.82 29.64 6.40
N GLY A 899 -16.25 29.60 7.68
CA GLY A 899 -16.17 30.72 8.61
C GLY A 899 -17.51 31.42 8.90
N ALA A 900 -18.62 30.98 8.30
CA ALA A 900 -19.96 31.46 8.67
C ALA A 900 -20.33 31.08 10.13
N ASP A 901 -20.95 32.02 10.85
CA ASP A 901 -21.28 31.86 12.27
C ASP A 901 -22.66 31.19 12.46
N PRO A 902 -22.74 29.99 13.05
CA PRO A 902 -24.00 29.29 13.28
C PRO A 902 -24.93 29.95 14.31
N LEU A 903 -24.53 31.06 14.93
CA LEU A 903 -25.38 31.87 15.82
C LEU A 903 -26.04 33.07 15.13
N GLU A 904 -25.74 33.33 13.85
CA GLU A 904 -26.32 34.47 13.13
C GLU A 904 -27.86 34.41 13.03
N PRO A 905 -28.55 35.57 12.88
CA PRO A 905 -30.00 35.62 12.66
C PRO A 905 -30.42 34.85 11.41
N ILE A 906 -31.58 34.18 11.43
CA ILE A 906 -32.05 33.37 10.29
C ILE A 906 -32.39 34.26 9.09
N GLU A 907 -32.74 35.51 9.33
CA GLU A 907 -33.01 36.52 8.30
C GLU A 907 -31.76 36.86 7.47
N CYS A 908 -30.56 36.53 7.98
CA CYS A 908 -29.31 36.60 7.21
C CYS A 908 -29.08 35.36 6.33
N LEU A 909 -29.78 34.25 6.58
CA LEU A 909 -29.68 33.04 5.79
C LEU A 909 -30.54 33.14 4.52
N PRO A 910 -30.00 32.77 3.33
CA PRO A 910 -30.74 32.85 2.07
C PRO A 910 -31.77 31.72 1.88
N LEU A 911 -32.41 31.27 2.96
CA LEU A 911 -33.34 30.12 2.98
C LEU A 911 -34.45 30.31 1.95
N ARG A 912 -34.59 29.32 1.07
CA ARG A 912 -35.62 29.33 0.04
C ARG A 912 -36.87 28.63 0.54
N SER A 913 -38.00 29.34 0.45
CA SER A 913 -39.35 28.85 0.78
C SER A 913 -39.81 27.61 -0.01
N ASN A 914 -38.98 27.08 -0.91
CA ASN A 914 -39.20 25.82 -1.61
C ASN A 914 -38.41 24.60 -1.08
N GLN A 915 -37.57 24.69 -0.04
CA GLN A 915 -36.65 23.61 0.38
C GLN A 915 -36.67 23.21 1.87
N VAL A 916 -37.83 22.74 2.35
CA VAL A 916 -38.05 22.22 3.73
C VAL A 916 -36.98 21.26 4.26
N ALA A 917 -36.38 20.46 3.38
CA ALA A 917 -35.35 19.48 3.74
C ALA A 917 -34.00 20.11 4.17
N GLN A 918 -33.75 21.40 3.90
CA GLN A 918 -32.62 22.14 4.48
C GLN A 918 -32.95 22.76 5.84
N SER A 919 -34.19 23.24 6.04
CA SER A 919 -34.63 23.81 7.33
C SER A 919 -34.67 22.74 8.43
N ILE A 920 -35.07 21.50 8.14
CA ILE A 920 -35.11 20.38 9.12
C ILE A 920 -33.76 20.12 9.84
N PRO A 921 -32.64 19.85 9.13
CA PRO A 921 -31.34 19.67 9.78
C PRO A 921 -30.84 20.96 10.46
N LEU A 922 -31.23 22.14 9.97
CA LEU A 922 -30.92 23.40 10.64
C LEU A 922 -31.64 23.54 12.00
N VAL A 923 -32.90 23.12 12.13
CA VAL A 923 -33.59 23.07 13.45
C VAL A 923 -32.83 22.14 14.40
N LEU A 924 -32.41 20.95 13.95
CA LEU A 924 -31.65 20.01 14.77
C LEU A 924 -30.29 20.61 15.21
N LEU A 925 -29.60 21.30 14.29
CA LEU A 925 -28.35 22.01 14.56
C LEU A 925 -28.54 23.10 15.63
N LYS A 926 -29.57 23.94 15.50
CA LYS A 926 -29.90 24.97 16.50
C LYS A 926 -30.30 24.35 17.85
N ILE A 927 -30.96 23.18 17.86
CA ILE A 927 -31.25 22.43 19.10
C ILE A 927 -29.95 21.92 19.77
N ARG A 928 -29.00 21.36 19.01
CA ARG A 928 -27.67 20.97 19.53
C ARG A 928 -26.95 22.15 20.19
N ILE A 929 -26.91 23.29 19.48
CA ILE A 929 -26.36 24.55 20.00
C ILE A 929 -27.07 24.98 21.30
N ARG A 930 -28.41 24.99 21.31
CA ARG A 930 -29.22 25.33 22.49
C ARG A 930 -28.92 24.42 23.69
N GLN A 931 -28.69 23.13 23.47
CA GLN A 931 -28.39 22.16 24.52
C GLN A 931 -27.04 22.43 25.16
N ASP A 932 -25.99 22.63 24.37
CA ASP A 932 -24.66 22.98 24.90
C ASP A 932 -24.66 24.34 25.59
N LEU A 933 -25.37 25.35 25.04
CA LEU A 933 -25.52 26.66 25.70
C LEU A 933 -26.25 26.57 27.04
N MET A 934 -27.29 25.73 27.15
CA MET A 934 -27.98 25.45 28.41
C MET A 934 -27.07 24.73 29.41
N ALA A 935 -26.35 23.69 28.97
CA ALA A 935 -25.41 22.94 29.81
C ALA A 935 -24.26 23.82 30.32
N LEU A 936 -23.73 24.71 29.46
CA LEU A 936 -22.78 25.76 29.86
C LEU A 936 -23.39 26.71 30.88
N LYS A 937 -24.60 27.25 30.65
CA LYS A 937 -25.28 28.17 31.59
C LYS A 937 -25.53 27.53 32.95
N GLU A 938 -26.00 26.28 33.00
CA GLU A 938 -26.20 25.52 34.23
C GLU A 938 -24.86 25.28 34.95
N THR A 939 -23.81 24.90 34.21
CA THR A 939 -22.46 24.72 34.75
C THR A 939 -21.91 26.03 35.34
N PHE A 940 -22.00 27.15 34.63
CA PHE A 940 -21.56 28.46 35.14
C PHE A 940 -22.34 28.91 36.38
N ALA A 941 -23.62 28.56 36.51
CA ALA A 941 -24.43 28.84 37.69
C ALA A 941 -24.00 28.01 38.92
N VAL A 942 -23.53 26.77 38.72
CA VAL A 942 -23.04 25.88 39.80
C VAL A 942 -21.60 26.20 40.19
N VAL A 943 -20.73 26.44 39.20
CA VAL A 943 -19.28 26.59 39.39
C VAL A 943 -18.89 27.96 39.95
N GLY A 944 -19.59 29.02 39.54
CA GLY A 944 -19.29 30.40 39.93
C GLY A 944 -17.97 30.94 39.34
N ARG A 945 -17.80 32.27 39.33
CA ARG A 945 -16.67 32.96 38.68
C ARG A 945 -15.32 32.86 39.45
N ARG A 946 -14.95 31.67 39.96
CA ARG A 946 -13.76 31.49 40.83
C ARG A 946 -12.90 30.25 40.52
N LEU A 947 -13.06 29.59 39.38
CA LEU A 947 -12.08 28.60 38.93
C LEU A 947 -10.89 29.24 38.20
N PRO A 948 -9.68 28.66 38.32
CA PRO A 948 -8.57 28.90 37.40
C PRO A 948 -8.98 28.59 35.95
N SER A 949 -8.41 29.32 34.99
CA SER A 949 -8.74 29.16 33.57
C SER A 949 -8.52 27.74 33.06
N GLU A 950 -7.43 27.05 33.45
CA GLU A 950 -7.18 25.70 32.96
C GLU A 950 -8.28 24.70 33.39
N LEU A 951 -8.82 24.85 34.61
CA LEU A 951 -9.92 24.03 35.09
C LEU A 951 -11.27 24.43 34.48
N SER A 952 -11.46 25.71 34.18
CA SER A 952 -12.62 26.23 33.45
C SER A 952 -12.68 25.64 32.04
N ASP A 953 -11.56 25.65 31.31
CA ASP A 953 -11.44 25.12 29.95
C ASP A 953 -11.67 23.61 29.91
N MET A 954 -11.08 22.87 30.87
CA MET A 954 -11.31 21.42 31.01
C MET A 954 -12.78 21.09 31.28
N ILE A 955 -13.45 21.85 32.16
CA ILE A 955 -14.88 21.64 32.44
C ILE A 955 -15.73 21.99 31.22
N MET A 956 -15.43 23.09 30.51
CA MET A 956 -16.17 23.44 29.28
C MET A 956 -16.01 22.37 28.18
N GLN A 957 -14.81 21.81 28.00
CA GLN A 957 -14.56 20.68 27.09
C GLN A 957 -15.26 19.38 27.49
N MET A 958 -15.62 19.21 28.78
CA MET A 958 -16.40 18.06 29.27
C MET A 958 -17.92 18.27 29.22
N VAL A 959 -18.37 19.52 29.15
CA VAL A 959 -19.81 19.90 29.18
C VAL A 959 -20.39 20.01 27.77
N ILE A 960 -19.61 20.49 26.80
CA ILE A 960 -20.02 20.59 25.39
C ILE A 960 -20.06 19.20 24.75
N GLN A 961 -21.19 18.85 24.17
CA GLN A 961 -21.42 17.55 23.52
C GLN A 961 -21.24 17.61 22.00
N PHE A 962 -21.48 18.77 21.37
CA PHE A 962 -21.48 18.90 19.91
C PHE A 962 -20.33 19.78 19.40
N PRO A 963 -19.56 19.33 18.38
CA PRO A 963 -18.40 20.06 17.87
C PRO A 963 -18.67 21.52 17.46
N ILE A 964 -19.89 21.83 17.01
CA ILE A 964 -20.27 23.17 16.58
C ILE A 964 -20.16 24.25 17.67
N VAL A 965 -20.42 23.90 18.94
CA VAL A 965 -20.24 24.86 20.05
C VAL A 965 -18.79 24.89 20.53
N ALA A 966 -18.07 23.77 20.41
CA ALA A 966 -16.64 23.69 20.72
C ALA A 966 -15.80 24.60 19.82
N GLU A 967 -16.12 24.68 18.52
CA GLU A 967 -15.42 25.55 17.56
C GLU A 967 -15.66 27.06 17.83
N SER A 968 -16.83 27.43 18.38
CA SER A 968 -17.19 28.82 18.73
C SER A 968 -16.84 29.25 20.15
N MET A 969 -16.28 28.36 21.00
CA MET A 969 -16.00 28.57 22.43
C MET A 969 -15.43 29.95 22.79
N LYS A 970 -14.39 30.40 22.07
CA LYS A 970 -13.69 31.67 22.34
C LYS A 970 -14.56 32.93 22.23
N PHE A 971 -15.72 32.83 21.56
CA PHE A 971 -16.67 33.94 21.43
C PHE A 971 -17.77 33.89 22.50
N LEU A 972 -17.96 32.75 23.18
CA LEU A 972 -19.06 32.52 24.13
C LEU A 972 -18.73 32.95 25.57
N GLU A 973 -17.45 32.94 25.97
CA GLU A 973 -16.97 33.29 27.32
C GLU A 973 -17.35 34.72 27.79
N HIS A 974 -17.74 35.61 26.87
CA HIS A 974 -18.07 37.01 27.17
C HIS A 974 -19.51 37.39 26.79
N GLN A 975 -20.33 36.43 26.35
CA GLN A 975 -21.73 36.64 25.94
C GLN A 975 -22.69 36.45 27.13
N ASP A 976 -23.84 37.13 27.09
CA ASP A 976 -24.96 36.78 27.96
C ASP A 976 -25.62 35.51 27.41
N LEU A 977 -25.26 34.36 28.00
CA LEU A 977 -25.80 33.06 27.62
C LEU A 977 -27.34 33.00 27.74
N THR A 978 -27.97 33.80 28.60
CA THR A 978 -29.45 33.86 28.65
C THR A 978 -29.99 34.46 27.37
N LYS A 979 -29.48 35.65 27.00
CA LYS A 979 -29.88 36.34 25.77
C LYS A 979 -29.60 35.49 24.52
N LEU A 980 -28.47 34.77 24.50
CA LEU A 980 -28.13 33.90 23.37
C LEU A 980 -29.02 32.65 23.32
N ILE A 981 -29.37 32.04 24.45
CA ILE A 981 -30.36 30.95 24.50
C ILE A 981 -31.73 31.45 24.04
N ASP A 982 -32.18 32.62 24.49
CA ASP A 982 -33.46 33.22 24.07
C ASP A 982 -33.48 33.49 22.56
N GLN A 983 -32.37 33.99 22.00
CA GLN A 983 -32.19 34.17 20.54
C GLN A 983 -32.26 32.84 19.80
N VAL A 984 -31.56 31.80 20.26
CA VAL A 984 -31.59 30.46 19.63
C VAL A 984 -32.97 29.82 19.79
N ASP A 985 -33.71 30.04 20.89
CA ASP A 985 -35.07 29.53 21.08
C ASP A 985 -36.11 30.22 20.18
N LEU A 986 -35.93 31.51 19.90
CA LEU A 986 -36.69 32.26 18.89
C LEU A 986 -36.41 31.68 17.50
N GLN A 987 -35.13 31.52 17.15
CA GLN A 987 -34.71 30.94 15.87
C GLN A 987 -35.24 29.51 15.66
N ILE A 988 -35.23 28.67 16.71
CA ILE A 988 -35.86 27.34 16.69
C ILE A 988 -37.38 27.46 16.46
N ALA A 989 -38.05 28.46 17.04
CA ALA A 989 -39.48 28.67 16.84
C ALA A 989 -39.82 29.09 15.39
N GLU A 990 -39.01 29.96 14.81
CA GLU A 990 -39.16 30.43 13.43
C GLU A 990 -38.97 29.29 12.43
N LEU A 991 -37.84 28.56 12.48
CA LEU A 991 -37.60 27.40 11.62
C LEU A 991 -38.62 26.28 11.84
N TYR A 992 -39.09 26.07 13.09
CA TYR A 992 -40.13 25.10 13.38
C TYR A 992 -41.45 25.46 12.68
N ASN A 993 -41.84 26.74 12.72
CA ASN A 993 -43.03 27.23 12.02
C ASN A 993 -42.84 27.19 10.50
N GLU A 994 -41.66 27.54 9.99
CA GLU A 994 -41.32 27.45 8.55
C GLU A 994 -41.50 26.02 8.02
N VAL A 995 -40.96 25.03 8.73
CA VAL A 995 -41.14 23.59 8.41
C VAL A 995 -42.61 23.17 8.53
N LYS A 996 -43.35 23.69 9.53
CA LYS A 996 -44.78 23.39 9.74
C LYS A 996 -45.66 23.98 8.64
N GLU A 997 -45.35 25.16 8.12
CA GLU A 997 -46.06 25.77 6.99
C GLU A 997 -45.74 25.04 5.68
N MET A 998 -44.49 24.60 5.48
CA MET A 998 -44.10 23.81 4.30
C MET A 998 -44.58 22.35 4.34
N ASN A 999 -44.74 21.76 5.53
CA ASN A 999 -45.33 20.44 5.74
C ASN A 999 -45.98 20.35 7.14
N PRO A 1000 -47.32 20.45 7.27
CA PRO A 1000 -47.99 20.48 8.57
C PRO A 1000 -47.96 19.14 9.32
N TYR A 1001 -47.61 18.04 8.64
CA TYR A 1001 -47.59 16.68 9.20
C TYR A 1001 -46.22 16.29 9.77
N PHE A 1002 -45.12 16.83 9.22
CA PHE A 1002 -43.74 16.42 9.51
C PHE A 1002 -43.44 16.31 11.02
N TRP A 1003 -43.75 17.36 11.79
CA TRP A 1003 -43.43 17.37 13.23
C TRP A 1003 -44.22 16.30 14.01
N GLN A 1004 -45.48 16.07 13.67
CA GLN A 1004 -46.31 15.05 14.33
C GLN A 1004 -45.79 13.64 14.04
N ILE A 1005 -45.38 13.39 12.78
CA ILE A 1005 -44.76 12.13 12.35
C ILE A 1005 -43.41 11.93 13.04
N LEU A 1006 -42.54 12.95 13.07
CA LEU A 1006 -41.21 12.90 13.68
C LEU A 1006 -41.27 12.55 15.19
N ALA A 1007 -42.16 13.23 15.93
CA ALA A 1007 -42.28 13.05 17.38
C ALA A 1007 -42.86 11.68 17.80
N ASN A 1008 -43.60 11.03 16.89
CA ASN A 1008 -44.36 9.81 17.12
C ASN A 1008 -44.02 8.71 16.09
N LYS A 1009 -42.78 8.64 15.56
CA LYS A 1009 -42.42 7.78 14.42
C LYS A 1009 -42.89 6.32 14.55
N GLU A 1010 -42.86 5.76 15.76
CA GLU A 1010 -43.35 4.40 16.07
C GLU A 1010 -44.83 4.18 15.72
N ARG A 1011 -45.66 5.23 15.82
CA ARG A 1011 -47.10 5.24 15.46
C ARG A 1011 -47.33 5.43 13.95
N TYR A 1012 -46.32 5.90 13.23
CA TYR A 1012 -46.34 6.30 11.83
C TYR A 1012 -45.32 5.49 10.99
N ALA A 1013 -45.20 4.19 11.31
CA ALA A 1013 -44.21 3.28 10.77
C ALA A 1013 -44.28 3.11 9.23
N GLU A 1014 -43.18 2.61 8.65
CA GLU A 1014 -42.82 2.64 7.22
C GLU A 1014 -43.98 2.51 6.21
N VAL A 1015 -44.40 3.64 5.66
CA VAL A 1015 -45.30 3.72 4.50
C VAL A 1015 -44.47 3.59 3.21
N GLU A 1016 -44.87 2.68 2.31
CA GLU A 1016 -44.25 2.50 0.99
C GLU A 1016 -44.75 3.59 0.01
N ILE A 1017 -44.05 4.72 -0.04
CA ILE A 1017 -44.49 5.92 -0.79
C ILE A 1017 -43.87 5.91 -2.19
N LYS A 1018 -44.73 5.80 -3.21
CA LYS A 1018 -44.30 5.70 -4.62
C LYS A 1018 -44.23 7.05 -5.33
N GLN A 1019 -45.10 7.99 -4.94
CA GLN A 1019 -45.11 9.41 -5.33
C GLN A 1019 -45.73 10.22 -4.18
N TYR A 1020 -45.41 11.50 -4.05
CA TYR A 1020 -45.99 12.40 -3.06
C TYR A 1020 -46.13 13.82 -3.63
N GLU A 1021 -47.14 14.56 -3.17
CA GLU A 1021 -47.25 16.00 -3.43
C GLU A 1021 -46.53 16.80 -2.34
N ARG A 1022 -45.98 17.96 -2.68
CA ARG A 1022 -45.22 18.78 -1.72
C ARG A 1022 -46.16 19.31 -0.63
N GLY A 1023 -45.82 19.03 0.64
CA GLY A 1023 -46.63 19.41 1.82
C GLY A 1023 -47.67 18.38 2.25
N SER A 1024 -47.81 17.26 1.52
CA SER A 1024 -48.66 16.12 1.90
C SER A 1024 -48.16 15.38 3.16
N GLU A 1025 -49.01 14.55 3.74
CA GLU A 1025 -48.65 13.66 4.86
C GLU A 1025 -47.57 12.66 4.43
N GLU A 1026 -47.67 12.12 3.22
CA GLU A 1026 -46.68 11.26 2.58
C GLU A 1026 -45.32 11.95 2.43
N ALA A 1027 -45.29 13.22 1.99
CA ALA A 1027 -44.05 13.99 1.96
C ALA A 1027 -43.45 14.14 3.37
N GLY A 1028 -44.28 14.24 4.41
CA GLY A 1028 -43.85 14.26 5.81
C GLY A 1028 -43.18 12.95 6.23
N HIS A 1029 -43.76 11.81 5.85
CA HIS A 1029 -43.17 10.48 6.09
C HIS A 1029 -41.80 10.31 5.42
N VAL A 1030 -41.65 10.72 4.15
CA VAL A 1030 -40.35 10.64 3.43
C VAL A 1030 -39.29 11.48 4.13
N LEU A 1031 -39.61 12.72 4.49
CA LEU A 1031 -38.69 13.60 5.23
C LEU A 1031 -38.27 12.95 6.58
N VAL A 1032 -39.21 12.37 7.33
CA VAL A 1032 -38.89 11.68 8.59
C VAL A 1032 -38.05 10.41 8.39
N GLN A 1033 -38.29 9.63 7.33
CA GLN A 1033 -37.46 8.45 7.02
C GLN A 1033 -35.99 8.82 6.83
N GLU A 1034 -35.71 9.91 6.11
CA GLU A 1034 -34.35 10.37 5.81
C GLU A 1034 -33.66 11.05 7.00
N THR A 1035 -34.36 11.91 7.75
CA THR A 1035 -33.70 12.74 8.78
C THR A 1035 -33.72 12.14 10.18
N TYR A 1036 -34.67 11.25 10.52
CA TYR A 1036 -34.94 10.84 11.91
C TYR A 1036 -33.73 10.28 12.66
N ALA A 1037 -32.83 9.56 11.98
CA ALA A 1037 -31.69 8.94 12.66
C ALA A 1037 -30.81 9.98 13.38
N GLY A 1038 -30.53 11.12 12.74
CA GLY A 1038 -29.82 12.24 13.39
C GLY A 1038 -30.60 12.85 14.57
N TRP A 1039 -31.93 12.87 14.52
CA TRP A 1039 -32.77 13.33 15.63
C TRP A 1039 -32.81 12.36 16.82
N ALA A 1040 -32.80 11.06 16.55
CA ALA A 1040 -32.78 10.02 17.58
C ALA A 1040 -31.39 9.84 18.22
N GLU A 1041 -30.33 10.03 17.44
CA GLU A 1041 -28.93 10.04 17.89
C GLU A 1041 -28.57 11.30 18.68
N THR A 1042 -29.37 12.36 18.61
CA THR A 1042 -29.16 13.61 19.37
C THR A 1042 -29.97 13.56 20.67
N PRO A 1043 -29.34 13.41 21.86
CA PRO A 1043 -30.05 13.25 23.13
C PRO A 1043 -31.06 14.38 23.38
N GLY A 1044 -32.29 14.04 23.77
CA GLY A 1044 -33.33 15.00 24.14
C GLY A 1044 -33.90 15.88 23.01
N ALA A 1045 -33.42 15.78 21.77
CA ALA A 1045 -33.90 16.63 20.66
C ALA A 1045 -35.39 16.36 20.33
N LEU A 1046 -35.82 15.10 20.33
CA LEU A 1046 -37.22 14.72 20.14
C LEU A 1046 -38.15 15.24 21.26
N ASP A 1047 -37.64 15.42 22.48
CA ASP A 1047 -38.45 15.90 23.61
C ASP A 1047 -38.69 17.42 23.53
N VAL A 1048 -37.78 18.18 22.90
CA VAL A 1048 -38.02 19.59 22.54
C VAL A 1048 -39.19 19.70 21.57
N ILE A 1049 -39.22 18.83 20.54
CA ILE A 1049 -40.31 18.79 19.55
C ILE A 1049 -41.64 18.34 20.19
N ARG A 1050 -41.63 17.27 21.02
CA ARG A 1050 -42.83 16.80 21.74
C ARG A 1050 -43.43 17.88 22.64
N LYS A 1051 -42.60 18.63 23.37
CA LYS A 1051 -43.06 19.78 24.18
C LYS A 1051 -43.69 20.88 23.32
N ARG A 1052 -43.09 21.21 22.16
CA ARG A 1052 -43.62 22.21 21.21
C ARG A 1052 -44.86 21.75 20.42
N LEU A 1053 -45.21 20.46 20.43
CA LEU A 1053 -46.46 19.93 19.85
C LEU A 1053 -47.64 19.89 20.82
N ASN A 1054 -47.35 19.86 22.13
CA ASN A 1054 -48.36 19.82 23.19
C ASN A 1054 -48.74 21.23 23.72
N ASN A 1055 -48.03 22.26 23.25
CA ASN A 1055 -48.24 23.68 23.55
C ASN A 1055 -48.79 24.40 22.30
#